data_AF-A0A9Q9VXR8-F1
#
_entry.id   AF-A0A9Q9VXR8-F1
#
_cell.length_a   1.000
_cell.length_b   1.000
_cell.length_c   1.000
_cell.angle_alpha   90.00
_cell.angle_beta   90.00
_cell.angle_gamma   90.00
#
_symmetry.space_group_name_H-M   'P 1'
#
loop_
_entity.id
_entity.type
_entity.pdbx_description
1 polymer ?
#
loop_
_entity_poly.entity_id
_entity_poly.type
_entity_poly.pdbx_seq_one_letter_code
_entity_poly.pdbx_strand_id
1 'polypeptide(L)'
;MNRKMFVTQTSSSRMETLGLILFMLASLSEAFNIDTEHPLRFNGTPEDFFGYSVYQTEFGNRKQIIVGAPLEGNSAGEMYSCTADLQSCKRLQRPGSESVRFFGMSSAVSSAALTSCSPYFPHECVGNSYLNGVCYQFNSSLQAISNFTAAYQECSKREVNLVFLFDGSSSMKSYEFEMNKYFIKDVMKKLSYSSIKFAAVQFSTDVRTVFDFNDYQNGSAEEKLMKERHMKSLTSTHKAIYYVLKNLLNSVSSGADPNAQKALVIITDGDPSDNDDHNVLNTCDEQNILRYVIGVGKVSLTELTQMASEPKQNNTFYIQDYSGLKGLARLQWSSIYNIEGSVEAHGRDRQRELSQSGFSVVYHEESVIVGSVGSNDWRGALYEVTGSGSDFNQTEIIDPAVNKDSYMGYSSVLGMRRGVYLLFSGAPRAEHTGLVTLFTKNQNTWTATSNINGEQIGSYFGASLSLLDVDSNGDSDFLLVGAPLFYQSQPRTEGRLYVYTLSEQYFQKILNVSESTTGRFAASVGSLKDLNGDGLSDVSSGAPLENEGVVYIYLGDRTHGINPELTPQRIPARSVLPGLQQFGVSLSGQMDMNNDNLTDIVIGAQGGIVLLKARPVMSVSAQLSFSPKEISLNYFECRGSNAFNAFNLTSCFTVTERTSSTGSLEKKLNVSLNLNVDVVQGMTRGFFDPMDSSSSSLQQSVLLDSGFSCFSFSIFMLHCVFDTVNLLKIRMNFSQTEMLSGNSVAVLDVHSRTEEFVEVPVKVELVTPINQIMLIVGSFVGGGFIVFIIILVVLVKHGFFKRMRPRDFFQVDENVTLVKKTSAKTKRMEGCKME
;
A
#
# COMPACT_ATOMS: atom_id res chain seq x y z
N MET A 1 -47.93 40.76 17.48
CA MET A 1 -48.91 39.86 18.14
C MET A 1 -48.45 38.43 17.92
N ASN A 2 -48.35 37.50 18.88
CA ASN A 2 -48.46 37.62 20.34
C ASN A 2 -47.44 36.67 21.00
N ARG A 3 -46.81 37.11 22.10
CA ARG A 3 -45.94 36.26 22.94
C ARG A 3 -46.76 35.44 23.94
N LYS A 4 -46.45 34.14 24.05
CA LYS A 4 -46.51 33.29 25.26
C LYS A 4 -45.35 32.29 25.07
N MET A 5 -44.22 32.30 25.77
CA MET A 5 -43.95 32.52 27.19
C MET A 5 -44.72 31.53 28.08
N PHE A 6 -44.17 30.33 28.18
CA PHE A 6 -44.34 29.46 29.34
C PHE A 6 -42.98 29.28 30.01
N VAL A 7 -42.97 29.47 31.33
CA VAL A 7 -41.80 29.29 32.19
C VAL A 7 -41.87 27.87 32.75
N THR A 8 -40.79 27.10 32.62
CA THR A 8 -40.60 25.85 33.35
C THR A 8 -39.37 25.94 34.24
N GLN A 9 -39.54 25.50 35.48
CA GLN A 9 -38.59 25.73 36.58
C GLN A 9 -37.26 25.00 36.39
N THR A 10 -36.21 25.63 36.88
CA THR A 10 -34.88 25.05 37.05
C THR A 10 -34.88 23.95 38.13
N SER A 11 -34.54 22.72 37.77
CA SER A 11 -34.03 21.73 38.72
C SER A 11 -32.55 21.48 38.43
N SER A 12 -31.69 21.92 39.35
CA SER A 12 -30.24 21.69 39.28
C SER A 12 -29.91 20.22 39.57
N SER A 13 -29.58 19.44 38.54
CA SER A 13 -29.06 18.08 38.69
C SER A 13 -28.34 17.59 37.43
N ARG A 14 -27.27 18.30 37.02
CA ARG A 14 -26.29 17.83 36.00
C ARG A 14 -25.02 18.70 36.01
N MET A 15 -24.26 18.62 37.09
CA MET A 15 -22.93 19.25 37.19
C MET A 15 -21.89 18.30 37.81
N GLU A 16 -21.96 17.01 37.45
CA GLU A 16 -21.09 15.97 38.03
C GLU A 16 -20.75 14.84 37.03
N THR A 17 -20.86 15.10 35.71
CA THR A 17 -20.50 14.13 34.65
C THR A 17 -19.74 14.76 33.47
N LEU A 18 -18.98 15.84 33.72
CA LEU A 18 -18.09 16.45 32.71
C LEU A 18 -16.62 16.55 33.16
N GLY A 19 -16.28 16.18 34.40
CA GLY A 19 -14.90 16.23 34.92
C GLY A 19 -14.05 14.98 34.68
N LEU A 20 -14.63 13.91 34.11
CA LEU A 20 -14.03 12.56 34.08
C LEU A 20 -13.69 12.03 32.67
N ILE A 21 -13.83 12.85 31.63
CA ILE A 21 -13.46 12.50 30.24
C ILE A 21 -12.23 13.28 29.75
N LEU A 22 -11.80 14.32 30.48
CA LEU A 22 -10.66 15.16 30.09
C LEU A 22 -9.31 14.75 30.72
N PHE A 23 -9.24 13.59 31.39
CA PHE A 23 -8.04 13.08 32.06
C PHE A 23 -7.68 11.63 31.66
N MET A 24 -8.16 11.17 30.49
CA MET A 24 -7.69 9.94 29.83
C MET A 24 -6.83 10.29 28.60
N LEU A 25 -5.91 11.23 28.78
CA LEU A 25 -4.72 11.47 27.94
C LEU A 25 -3.44 11.23 28.78
N ALA A 26 -3.50 10.27 29.69
CA ALA A 26 -2.34 9.77 30.39
C ALA A 26 -1.62 8.77 29.46
N SER A 27 -0.49 9.22 28.91
CA SER A 27 0.60 8.42 28.29
C SER A 27 0.27 6.92 28.12
N LEU A 28 -0.35 6.58 26.99
CA LEU A 28 -0.25 5.22 26.47
C LEU A 28 1.23 4.98 26.20
N SER A 29 1.85 4.02 26.90
CA SER A 29 3.24 3.66 26.62
C SER A 29 3.33 3.21 25.17
N GLU A 30 4.07 3.94 24.33
CA GLU A 30 4.37 3.50 22.97
C GLU A 30 5.22 2.23 23.05
N ALA A 31 4.56 1.08 23.04
CA ALA A 31 5.17 -0.25 23.11
C ALA A 31 5.74 -0.67 21.74
N PHE A 32 6.50 0.26 21.14
CA PHE A 32 7.09 0.14 19.82
C PHE A 32 8.52 0.64 19.85
N ASN A 33 9.38 -0.08 19.13
CA ASN A 33 10.81 0.02 19.34
C ASN A 33 11.55 0.91 18.34
N ILE A 34 10.90 1.51 17.35
CA ILE A 34 11.57 2.48 16.47
C ILE A 34 11.95 3.74 17.28
N ASP A 35 13.22 4.14 17.21
CA ASP A 35 13.76 5.38 17.78
C ASP A 35 13.44 6.57 16.88
N THR A 36 12.60 7.48 17.38
CA THR A 36 12.27 8.75 16.72
C THR A 36 13.08 9.94 17.23
N GLU A 37 13.84 9.79 18.33
CA GLU A 37 14.64 10.86 18.96
C GLU A 37 16.01 11.03 18.30
N HIS A 38 16.60 9.95 17.76
CA HIS A 38 17.93 9.97 17.13
C HIS A 38 17.93 9.62 15.62
N PRO A 39 17.13 10.30 14.78
CA PRO A 39 17.03 10.00 13.36
C PRO A 39 18.29 10.34 12.57
N LEU A 40 18.66 9.48 11.62
CA LEU A 40 19.70 9.77 10.63
C LEU A 40 19.07 10.38 9.37
N ARG A 41 19.26 11.69 9.16
CA ARG A 41 18.77 12.42 7.99
C ARG A 41 19.79 12.40 6.85
N PHE A 42 19.32 12.17 5.63
CA PHE A 42 20.05 12.51 4.41
C PHE A 42 19.30 13.63 3.69
N ASN A 43 19.99 14.74 3.45
CA ASN A 43 19.38 15.94 2.85
C ASN A 43 19.28 15.82 1.33
N GLY A 44 18.14 16.25 0.78
CA GLY A 44 17.97 16.51 -0.65
C GLY A 44 17.14 17.78 -0.83
N THR A 45 17.12 18.35 -2.04
CA THR A 45 16.33 19.54 -2.35
C THR A 45 14.84 19.18 -2.41
N PRO A 46 13.93 19.93 -1.76
CA PRO A 46 12.49 19.62 -1.77
C PRO A 46 11.86 19.60 -3.17
N GLU A 47 12.36 20.41 -4.10
CA GLU A 47 11.88 20.52 -5.47
C GLU A 47 12.24 19.30 -6.32
N ASP A 48 13.35 18.61 -5.99
CA ASP A 48 13.88 17.46 -6.74
C ASP A 48 13.12 16.15 -6.45
N PHE A 49 12.26 16.15 -5.41
CA PHE A 49 11.60 14.96 -4.87
C PHE A 49 12.60 13.83 -4.51
N PHE A 50 13.79 14.21 -4.04
CA PHE A 50 14.75 13.29 -3.46
C PHE A 50 14.11 12.56 -2.27
N GLY A 51 13.97 11.24 -2.37
CA GLY A 51 13.22 10.41 -1.42
C GLY A 51 11.88 9.87 -1.95
N TYR A 52 11.56 10.11 -3.23
CA TYR A 52 10.34 9.57 -3.87
C TYR A 52 10.31 8.04 -3.89
N SER A 53 11.47 7.40 -4.05
CA SER A 53 11.63 5.95 -3.95
C SER A 53 12.87 5.62 -3.12
N VAL A 54 12.80 4.62 -2.24
CA VAL A 54 13.87 4.21 -1.33
C VAL A 54 13.96 2.68 -1.25
N TYR A 55 15.18 2.15 -1.27
CA TYR A 55 15.45 0.71 -1.15
C TYR A 55 16.72 0.47 -0.34
N GLN A 56 16.66 -0.34 0.70
CA GLN A 56 17.86 -0.86 1.38
C GLN A 56 18.49 -1.96 0.52
N THR A 57 19.82 -1.98 0.43
CA THR A 57 20.58 -3.00 -0.29
C THR A 57 21.90 -3.30 0.39
N GLU A 58 22.43 -4.50 0.17
CA GLU A 58 23.80 -4.85 0.54
C GLU A 58 24.54 -5.39 -0.68
N PHE A 59 25.54 -4.64 -1.15
CA PHE A 59 26.39 -5.05 -2.25
C PHE A 59 27.85 -5.13 -1.80
N GLY A 60 28.48 -6.28 -1.97
CA GLY A 60 29.88 -6.50 -1.60
C GLY A 60 30.18 -6.22 -0.13
N ASN A 61 29.28 -6.65 0.76
CA ASN A 61 29.31 -6.42 2.22
C ASN A 61 29.27 -4.93 2.61
N ARG A 62 28.60 -4.10 1.80
CA ARG A 62 28.31 -2.70 2.11
C ARG A 62 26.81 -2.46 2.06
N LYS A 63 26.26 -2.10 3.21
CA LYS A 63 24.86 -1.70 3.39
C LYS A 63 24.66 -0.27 2.88
N GLN A 64 23.73 -0.09 1.96
CA GLN A 64 23.47 1.19 1.28
C GLN A 64 21.97 1.43 1.11
N ILE A 65 21.59 2.68 0.95
CA ILE A 65 20.22 3.09 0.65
C ILE A 65 20.22 3.66 -0.76
N ILE A 66 19.49 3.03 -1.67
CA ILE A 66 19.25 3.55 -3.01
C ILE A 66 18.07 4.52 -2.95
N VAL A 67 18.22 5.71 -3.54
CA VAL A 67 17.23 6.80 -3.46
C VAL A 67 16.97 7.40 -4.84
N GLY A 68 15.70 7.51 -5.22
CA GLY A 68 15.26 8.23 -6.42
C GLY A 68 14.93 9.71 -6.15
N ALA A 69 15.28 10.57 -7.11
CA ALA A 69 14.98 12.00 -7.15
C ALA A 69 14.43 12.38 -8.55
N PRO A 70 13.18 12.01 -8.88
CA PRO A 70 12.67 12.08 -10.25
C PRO A 70 12.45 13.50 -10.79
N LEU A 71 12.37 14.52 -9.94
CA LEU A 71 12.23 15.92 -10.41
C LEU A 71 13.57 16.66 -10.55
N GLU A 72 14.69 16.06 -10.12
CA GLU A 72 16.01 16.68 -10.22
C GLU A 72 16.39 17.02 -11.67
N GLY A 73 17.16 18.10 -11.83
CA GLY A 73 17.77 18.45 -13.12
C GLY A 73 16.75 18.86 -14.16
N ASN A 74 15.79 19.72 -13.79
CA ASN A 74 14.65 20.10 -14.63
C ASN A 74 13.80 18.87 -15.03
N SER A 75 13.49 18.03 -14.03
CA SER A 75 12.77 16.77 -14.14
C SER A 75 13.44 15.70 -15.00
N ALA A 76 14.74 15.80 -15.31
CA ALA A 76 15.50 14.71 -15.93
C ALA A 76 15.51 13.44 -15.06
N GLY A 77 15.52 13.64 -13.74
CA GLY A 77 15.48 12.61 -12.72
C GLY A 77 16.85 11.95 -12.48
N GLU A 78 17.15 11.69 -11.21
CA GLU A 78 18.44 11.15 -10.77
C GLU A 78 18.28 10.05 -9.72
N MET A 79 19.35 9.26 -9.55
CA MET A 79 19.44 8.16 -8.59
C MET A 79 20.69 8.31 -7.74
N TYR A 80 20.59 7.95 -6.46
CA TYR A 80 21.64 8.07 -5.47
C TYR A 80 21.85 6.76 -4.71
N SER A 81 23.06 6.59 -4.19
CA SER A 81 23.40 5.59 -3.18
C SER A 81 23.95 6.31 -1.95
N CYS A 82 23.23 6.18 -0.83
CA CYS A 82 23.57 6.78 0.45
C CYS A 82 24.12 5.71 1.41
N THR A 83 25.08 6.06 2.27
CA THR A 83 25.61 5.14 3.28
C THR A 83 25.54 5.74 4.69
N ALA A 84 25.10 4.93 5.66
CA ALA A 84 24.82 5.40 7.02
C ALA A 84 26.07 5.80 7.82
N ASP A 85 27.21 5.19 7.51
CA ASP A 85 28.53 5.47 8.10
C ASP A 85 29.07 6.86 7.68
N LEU A 86 28.85 7.25 6.42
CA LEU A 86 29.33 8.52 5.86
C LEU A 86 28.29 9.65 5.94
N GLN A 87 27.03 9.35 6.28
CA GLN A 87 25.89 10.26 6.20
C GLN A 87 25.82 11.05 4.88
N SER A 88 26.24 10.41 3.79
CA SER A 88 26.40 11.06 2.48
C SER A 88 25.78 10.22 1.37
N CYS A 89 25.35 10.91 0.31
CA CYS A 89 24.72 10.31 -0.86
C CYS A 89 25.58 10.58 -2.09
N LYS A 90 25.91 9.53 -2.83
CA LYS A 90 26.63 9.59 -4.10
C LYS A 90 25.68 9.36 -5.26
N ARG A 91 25.62 10.31 -6.19
CA ARG A 91 24.84 10.18 -7.44
C ARG A 91 25.36 9.02 -8.29
N LEU A 92 24.45 8.22 -8.82
CA LEU A 92 24.73 7.14 -9.75
C LEU A 92 24.89 7.71 -11.16
N GLN A 93 25.87 7.20 -11.91
CA GLN A 93 26.15 7.67 -13.27
C GLN A 93 25.41 6.79 -14.29
N ARG A 94 24.67 7.43 -15.21
CA ARG A 94 23.96 6.76 -16.32
C ARG A 94 24.32 7.39 -17.67
N PRO A 95 24.21 6.65 -18.80
CA PRO A 95 24.23 7.24 -20.13
C PRO A 95 23.11 8.28 -20.28
N GLY A 96 23.49 9.52 -20.56
CA GLY A 96 22.55 10.65 -20.63
C GLY A 96 21.75 10.68 -21.94
N SER A 97 20.49 11.12 -21.82
CA SER A 97 19.68 11.62 -22.94
C SER A 97 18.85 12.80 -22.43
N GLU A 98 18.89 13.93 -23.15
CA GLU A 98 18.21 15.16 -22.75
C GLU A 98 16.67 15.07 -22.84
N SER A 99 16.12 14.06 -23.52
CA SER A 99 14.67 13.85 -23.63
C SER A 99 14.06 13.08 -22.46
N VAL A 100 14.86 12.29 -21.73
CA VAL A 100 14.39 11.44 -20.62
C VAL A 100 13.96 12.31 -19.44
N ARG A 101 12.83 11.98 -18.81
CA ARG A 101 12.33 12.64 -17.59
C ARG A 101 11.91 11.62 -16.52
N PHE A 102 11.88 12.04 -15.26
CA PHE A 102 11.41 11.22 -14.14
C PHE A 102 12.19 9.91 -13.92
N PHE A 103 13.48 9.87 -14.28
CA PHE A 103 14.34 8.75 -13.93
C PHE A 103 14.47 8.61 -12.40
N GLY A 104 14.38 7.38 -11.89
CA GLY A 104 14.32 7.12 -10.45
C GLY A 104 12.91 7.16 -9.83
N MET A 105 11.87 7.36 -10.65
CA MET A 105 10.48 7.24 -10.22
C MET A 105 10.15 5.81 -9.77
N SER A 106 10.65 4.80 -10.47
CA SER A 106 10.50 3.39 -10.12
C SER A 106 11.86 2.69 -10.16
N SER A 107 12.07 1.71 -9.29
CA SER A 107 13.27 0.88 -9.28
C SER A 107 12.98 -0.46 -8.62
N ALA A 108 13.82 -1.45 -8.92
CA ALA A 108 13.88 -2.71 -8.19
C ALA A 108 15.33 -3.04 -7.87
N VAL A 109 15.55 -3.74 -6.76
CA VAL A 109 16.86 -4.21 -6.30
C VAL A 109 16.79 -5.73 -6.15
N SER A 110 17.82 -6.43 -6.62
CA SER A 110 18.09 -7.83 -6.32
C SER A 110 19.40 -7.94 -5.54
N SER A 111 19.78 -9.14 -5.12
CA SER A 111 21.06 -9.40 -4.45
C SER A 111 22.31 -9.10 -5.31
N ALA A 112 22.15 -8.94 -6.63
CA ALA A 112 23.26 -8.75 -7.57
C ALA A 112 23.18 -7.48 -8.44
N ALA A 113 21.99 -6.87 -8.57
CA ALA A 113 21.75 -5.78 -9.50
C ALA A 113 20.67 -4.80 -9.02
N LEU A 114 20.66 -3.62 -9.63
CA LEU A 114 19.63 -2.59 -9.50
C LEU A 114 19.10 -2.27 -10.90
N THR A 115 17.78 -2.23 -11.08
CA THR A 115 17.17 -1.66 -12.29
C THR A 115 16.34 -0.44 -11.90
N SER A 116 16.54 0.67 -12.60
CA SER A 116 15.82 1.92 -12.38
C SER A 116 15.26 2.43 -13.69
N CYS A 117 14.02 2.89 -13.70
CA CYS A 117 13.32 3.26 -14.92
C CYS A 117 12.85 4.72 -14.92
N SER A 118 12.56 5.19 -16.13
CA SER A 118 11.85 6.42 -16.44
C SER A 118 10.67 6.05 -17.34
N PRO A 119 9.41 6.28 -16.92
CA PRO A 119 8.22 6.10 -17.76
C PRO A 119 7.95 7.30 -18.69
N TYR A 120 8.96 8.15 -18.92
CA TYR A 120 8.89 9.32 -19.80
C TYR A 120 10.14 9.40 -20.69
N PHE A 121 10.09 8.69 -21.81
CA PHE A 121 11.04 8.79 -22.91
C PHE A 121 10.25 9.12 -24.19
N PRO A 122 10.18 10.41 -24.57
CA PRO A 122 9.42 10.83 -25.75
C PRO A 122 10.28 10.77 -27.01
N HIS A 123 9.64 10.42 -28.14
CA HIS A 123 10.19 10.54 -29.48
C HIS A 123 9.12 10.96 -30.48
N GLU A 124 9.51 11.67 -31.53
CA GLU A 124 8.58 12.09 -32.58
C GLU A 124 8.44 11.01 -33.66
N CYS A 125 7.20 10.76 -34.08
CA CYS A 125 6.88 9.97 -35.26
C CYS A 125 5.86 10.70 -36.14
N VAL A 126 6.35 11.22 -37.27
CA VAL A 126 5.56 11.92 -38.30
C VAL A 126 4.64 13.03 -37.74
N GLY A 127 5.16 13.83 -36.82
CA GLY A 127 4.42 14.93 -36.19
C GLY A 127 3.53 14.53 -34.99
N ASN A 128 3.38 13.23 -34.72
CA ASN A 128 2.88 12.75 -33.43
C ASN A 128 4.04 12.59 -32.43
N SER A 129 3.79 12.85 -31.15
CA SER A 129 4.73 12.53 -30.07
C SER A 129 4.35 11.18 -29.46
N TYR A 130 5.24 10.19 -29.57
CA TYR A 130 5.15 8.94 -28.84
C TYR A 130 5.78 9.12 -27.45
N LEU A 131 5.33 8.32 -26.48
CA LEU A 131 5.77 8.39 -25.09
C LEU A 131 5.93 6.98 -24.51
N ASN A 132 7.15 6.50 -24.56
CA ASN A 132 7.55 5.19 -24.06
C ASN A 132 8.35 5.35 -22.76
N GLY A 133 8.91 4.26 -22.27
CA GLY A 133 9.82 4.25 -21.13
C GLY A 133 11.22 3.73 -21.48
N VAL A 134 12.16 3.99 -20.58
CA VAL A 134 13.53 3.46 -20.64
C VAL A 134 13.97 3.02 -19.24
N CYS A 135 14.63 1.87 -19.17
CA CYS A 135 15.15 1.28 -17.95
C CYS A 135 16.66 1.11 -18.04
N TYR A 136 17.36 1.40 -16.94
CA TYR A 136 18.82 1.31 -16.82
C TYR A 136 19.17 0.25 -15.77
N GLN A 137 20.07 -0.66 -16.13
CA GLN A 137 20.54 -1.75 -15.27
C GLN A 137 21.94 -1.45 -14.74
N PHE A 138 22.12 -1.65 -13.43
CA PHE A 138 23.34 -1.41 -12.68
C PHE A 138 23.82 -2.70 -12.02
N ASN A 139 25.14 -2.94 -12.01
CA ASN A 139 25.73 -4.05 -11.25
C ASN A 139 25.76 -3.73 -9.74
N SER A 140 26.18 -4.72 -8.94
CA SER A 140 26.47 -4.56 -7.50
C SER A 140 27.53 -3.49 -7.18
N SER A 141 28.36 -3.08 -8.14
CA SER A 141 29.27 -1.92 -8.01
C SER A 141 28.61 -0.58 -8.33
N LEU A 142 27.29 -0.58 -8.56
CA LEU A 142 26.45 0.57 -8.92
C LEU A 142 26.92 1.32 -10.18
N GLN A 143 27.50 0.58 -11.13
CA GLN A 143 27.85 1.06 -12.46
C GLN A 143 26.78 0.63 -13.45
N ALA A 144 26.30 1.58 -14.27
CA ALA A 144 25.36 1.29 -15.35
C ALA A 144 26.03 0.37 -16.39
N ILE A 145 25.44 -0.80 -16.63
CA ILE A 145 25.93 -1.81 -17.57
C ILE A 145 25.22 -1.68 -18.92
N SER A 146 23.91 -1.45 -18.86
CA SER A 146 22.99 -1.55 -20.00
C SER A 146 21.74 -0.71 -19.77
N ASN A 147 21.00 -0.49 -20.85
CA ASN A 147 19.62 -0.01 -20.81
C ASN A 147 18.76 -0.83 -21.77
N PHE A 148 17.45 -0.71 -21.64
CA PHE A 148 16.45 -1.28 -22.55
C PHE A 148 15.18 -0.43 -22.58
N THR A 149 14.41 -0.54 -23.66
CA THR A 149 13.14 0.17 -23.87
C THR A 149 12.02 -0.86 -24.07
N ALA A 150 11.49 -1.39 -22.96
CA ALA A 150 10.36 -2.32 -23.01
C ALA A 150 9.12 -1.63 -23.61
N ALA A 151 8.27 -2.39 -24.30
CA ALA A 151 7.08 -1.87 -24.98
C ALA A 151 7.36 -0.64 -25.86
N TYR A 152 8.55 -0.54 -26.45
CA TYR A 152 8.91 0.57 -27.33
C TYR A 152 8.21 0.46 -28.68
N GLN A 153 7.62 1.56 -29.14
CA GLN A 153 6.99 1.64 -30.45
C GLN A 153 7.92 2.32 -31.45
N GLU A 154 8.50 1.52 -32.34
CA GLU A 154 9.30 2.04 -33.44
C GLU A 154 8.49 2.95 -34.37
N CYS A 155 9.13 4.02 -34.86
CA CYS A 155 8.49 4.92 -35.80
C CYS A 155 8.48 4.31 -37.21
N SER A 156 7.46 3.50 -37.49
CA SER A 156 7.18 3.02 -38.85
C SER A 156 6.41 4.07 -39.65
N LYS A 157 7.03 4.59 -40.72
CA LYS A 157 6.34 5.38 -41.74
C LYS A 157 5.64 4.42 -42.69
N ARG A 158 4.32 4.52 -42.85
CA ARG A 158 3.59 3.80 -43.89
C ARG A 158 3.46 4.66 -45.13
N GLU A 159 3.67 4.07 -46.30
CA GLU A 159 3.25 4.70 -47.55
C GLU A 159 1.74 5.00 -47.53
N VAL A 160 1.35 6.05 -48.23
CA VAL A 160 -0.03 6.53 -48.27
C VAL A 160 -0.50 6.64 -49.72
N ASN A 161 -1.66 6.07 -50.03
CA ASN A 161 -2.35 6.29 -51.30
C ASN A 161 -3.48 7.30 -51.08
N LEU A 162 -3.24 8.57 -51.45
CA LEU A 162 -4.18 9.68 -51.28
C LEU A 162 -4.82 10.07 -52.61
N VAL A 163 -6.15 10.06 -52.67
CA VAL A 163 -6.92 10.51 -53.84
C VAL A 163 -7.58 11.85 -53.56
N PHE A 164 -7.38 12.84 -54.44
CA PHE A 164 -8.20 14.04 -54.49
C PHE A 164 -9.44 13.78 -55.33
N LEU A 165 -10.62 13.85 -54.71
CA LEU A 165 -11.91 13.77 -55.38
C LEU A 165 -12.53 15.16 -55.41
N PHE A 166 -12.40 15.87 -56.53
CA PHE A 166 -12.80 17.27 -56.63
C PHE A 166 -13.95 17.48 -57.60
N ASP A 167 -14.86 18.35 -57.18
CA ASP A 167 -16.09 18.66 -57.90
C ASP A 167 -15.80 19.38 -59.22
N GLY A 168 -16.63 19.11 -60.21
CA GLY A 168 -16.63 19.64 -61.57
C GLY A 168 -18.04 20.01 -62.03
N SER A 169 -19.00 20.17 -61.12
CA SER A 169 -20.40 20.52 -61.36
C SER A 169 -20.59 21.92 -61.96
N SER A 170 -21.85 22.26 -62.25
CA SER A 170 -22.28 23.50 -62.90
C SER A 170 -22.51 24.69 -61.96
N SER A 171 -22.54 24.49 -60.64
CA SER A 171 -22.55 25.55 -59.62
C SER A 171 -21.27 26.40 -59.67
N MET A 172 -20.15 25.71 -59.83
CA MET A 172 -18.82 26.30 -59.80
C MET A 172 -18.50 27.13 -61.07
N LYS A 173 -17.84 28.28 -60.90
CA LYS A 173 -17.34 29.11 -62.02
C LYS A 173 -15.99 28.61 -62.52
N SER A 174 -15.62 28.96 -63.76
CA SER A 174 -14.38 28.44 -64.34
C SER A 174 -13.10 28.89 -63.62
N TYR A 175 -13.06 30.04 -62.92
CA TYR A 175 -11.89 30.39 -62.09
C TYR A 175 -11.85 29.60 -60.76
N GLU A 176 -13.00 29.14 -60.26
CA GLU A 176 -13.12 28.33 -59.05
C GLU A 176 -12.64 26.89 -59.35
N PHE A 177 -12.96 26.37 -60.54
CA PHE A 177 -12.40 25.11 -61.05
C PHE A 177 -10.87 25.16 -61.20
N GLU A 178 -10.31 26.25 -61.73
CA GLU A 178 -8.85 26.43 -61.77
C GLU A 178 -8.23 26.46 -60.36
N MET A 179 -8.90 27.07 -59.37
CA MET A 179 -8.42 27.10 -57.98
C MET A 179 -8.32 25.71 -57.34
N ASN A 180 -9.22 24.77 -57.66
CA ASN A 180 -9.09 23.36 -57.26
C ASN A 180 -7.80 22.73 -57.82
N LYS A 181 -7.52 22.93 -59.11
CA LYS A 181 -6.31 22.41 -59.75
C LYS A 181 -5.03 22.99 -59.14
N TYR A 182 -5.01 24.30 -58.89
CA TYR A 182 -3.87 24.95 -58.22
C TYR A 182 -3.68 24.47 -56.79
N PHE A 183 -4.76 24.29 -56.01
CA PHE A 183 -4.68 23.72 -54.66
C PHE A 183 -4.07 22.32 -54.67
N ILE A 184 -4.61 21.39 -55.47
CA ILE A 184 -4.11 20.01 -55.57
C ILE A 184 -2.61 20.01 -55.96
N LYS A 185 -2.24 20.82 -56.97
CA LYS A 185 -0.85 21.00 -57.41
C LYS A 185 0.07 21.50 -56.30
N ASP A 186 -0.34 22.53 -55.55
CA ASP A 186 0.46 23.10 -54.47
C ASP A 186 0.67 22.09 -53.33
N VAL A 187 -0.35 21.27 -53.03
CA VAL A 187 -0.26 20.19 -52.03
C VAL A 187 0.72 19.09 -52.48
N MET A 188 0.60 18.61 -53.73
CA MET A 188 1.52 17.61 -54.29
C MET A 188 2.97 18.10 -54.26
N LYS A 189 3.23 19.38 -54.54
CA LYS A 189 4.59 19.95 -54.48
C LYS A 189 5.12 20.10 -53.06
N LYS A 190 4.26 20.46 -52.11
CA LYS A 190 4.63 20.61 -50.70
C LYS A 190 4.95 19.27 -50.03
N LEU A 191 4.34 18.18 -50.51
CA LEU A 191 4.46 16.83 -49.96
C LEU A 191 5.30 15.89 -50.85
N SER A 192 6.08 16.41 -51.81
CA SER A 192 6.87 15.59 -52.75
C SER A 192 7.99 14.75 -52.11
N TYR A 193 8.40 15.08 -50.88
CA TYR A 193 9.39 14.33 -50.08
C TYR A 193 8.76 13.38 -49.04
N SER A 194 7.43 13.27 -49.03
CA SER A 194 6.69 12.35 -48.16
C SER A 194 6.59 10.96 -48.80
N SER A 195 6.09 9.99 -48.04
CA SER A 195 5.72 8.64 -48.52
C SER A 195 4.34 8.59 -49.19
N ILE A 196 3.74 9.74 -49.50
CA ILE A 196 2.42 9.86 -50.10
C ILE A 196 2.49 9.78 -51.64
N LYS A 197 1.73 8.83 -52.20
CA LYS A 197 1.41 8.69 -53.62
C LYS A 197 0.05 9.34 -53.88
N PHE A 198 -0.02 10.24 -54.86
CA PHE A 198 -1.24 10.98 -55.18
C PHE A 198 -1.95 10.44 -56.43
N ALA A 199 -3.28 10.50 -56.44
CA ALA A 199 -4.12 10.42 -57.62
C ALA A 199 -5.19 11.52 -57.57
N ALA A 200 -5.81 11.86 -58.70
CA ALA A 200 -6.92 12.82 -58.72
C ALA A 200 -8.06 12.42 -59.65
N VAL A 201 -9.28 12.68 -59.22
CA VAL A 201 -10.54 12.38 -59.92
C VAL A 201 -11.41 13.62 -59.91
N GLN A 202 -11.84 14.05 -61.10
CA GLN A 202 -12.91 15.03 -61.24
C GLN A 202 -14.24 14.28 -61.26
N PHE A 203 -15.25 14.78 -60.53
CA PHE A 203 -16.60 14.24 -60.58
C PHE A 203 -17.66 15.30 -60.86
N SER A 204 -18.74 14.87 -61.49
CA SER A 204 -19.96 15.62 -61.71
C SER A 204 -21.10 14.60 -61.85
N THR A 205 -21.93 14.64 -62.90
CA THR A 205 -22.78 13.49 -63.29
C THR A 205 -21.94 12.30 -63.73
N ASP A 206 -20.83 12.57 -64.43
CA ASP A 206 -19.81 11.58 -64.82
C ASP A 206 -18.57 11.69 -63.92
N VAL A 207 -17.73 10.66 -63.94
CA VAL A 207 -16.52 10.57 -63.10
C VAL A 207 -15.33 10.27 -64.00
N ARG A 208 -14.22 11.00 -63.83
CA ARG A 208 -13.00 10.85 -64.65
C ARG A 208 -11.76 10.89 -63.77
N THR A 209 -10.95 9.83 -63.82
CA THR A 209 -9.56 9.88 -63.37
C THR A 209 -8.80 10.88 -64.21
N VAL A 210 -8.22 11.88 -63.54
CA VAL A 210 -7.37 12.91 -64.14
C VAL A 210 -5.95 12.40 -64.26
N PHE A 211 -5.46 11.77 -63.19
CA PHE A 211 -4.22 11.01 -63.14
C PHE A 211 -4.32 9.95 -62.04
N ASP A 212 -3.68 8.80 -62.24
CA ASP A 212 -3.56 7.73 -61.25
C ASP A 212 -2.23 7.77 -60.48
N PHE A 213 -1.96 6.77 -59.63
CA PHE A 213 -0.70 6.74 -58.86
C PHE A 213 0.52 6.44 -59.75
N ASN A 214 0.35 5.66 -60.84
CA ASN A 214 1.40 5.46 -61.84
C ASN A 214 1.79 6.80 -62.50
N ASP A 215 0.80 7.60 -62.87
CA ASP A 215 0.98 8.91 -63.50
C ASP A 215 1.72 9.90 -62.60
N TYR A 216 1.48 9.83 -61.28
CA TYR A 216 2.22 10.58 -60.27
C TYR A 216 3.68 10.11 -60.17
N GLN A 217 3.91 8.79 -60.03
CA GLN A 217 5.26 8.22 -60.00
C GLN A 217 6.08 8.52 -61.25
N ASN A 218 5.43 8.53 -62.43
CA ASN A 218 6.04 8.87 -63.71
C ASN A 218 6.16 10.40 -63.95
N GLY A 219 5.79 11.24 -62.97
CA GLY A 219 5.93 12.70 -63.05
C GLY A 219 4.94 13.42 -63.98
N SER A 220 3.97 12.72 -64.57
CA SER A 220 3.02 13.27 -65.55
C SER A 220 1.77 13.92 -64.92
N ALA A 221 1.53 13.67 -63.63
CA ALA A 221 0.33 14.10 -62.92
C ALA A 221 0.06 15.61 -62.94
N GLU A 222 1.08 16.46 -62.76
CA GLU A 222 0.89 17.93 -62.80
C GLU A 222 0.42 18.41 -64.19
N GLU A 223 0.98 17.84 -65.26
CA GLU A 223 0.60 18.19 -66.62
C GLU A 223 -0.84 17.76 -66.93
N LYS A 224 -1.20 16.52 -66.57
CA LYS A 224 -2.55 15.97 -66.70
C LYS A 224 -3.57 16.79 -65.93
N LEU A 225 -3.25 17.13 -64.67
CA LEU A 225 -4.09 17.98 -63.82
C LEU A 225 -4.33 19.34 -64.47
N MET A 226 -3.30 20.07 -64.87
CA MET A 226 -3.48 21.43 -65.42
C MET A 226 -4.26 21.44 -66.75
N LYS A 227 -4.15 20.38 -67.56
CA LYS A 227 -4.90 20.19 -68.82
C LYS A 227 -6.37 19.79 -68.63
N GLU A 228 -6.77 19.44 -67.41
CA GLU A 228 -8.10 18.89 -67.14
C GLU A 228 -9.23 19.89 -67.42
N ARG A 229 -10.34 19.38 -67.99
CA ARG A 229 -11.49 20.18 -68.45
C ARG A 229 -12.69 20.06 -67.52
N HIS A 230 -13.22 21.20 -67.09
CA HIS A 230 -14.42 21.31 -66.25
C HIS A 230 -15.66 20.65 -66.89
N MET A 231 -16.34 19.75 -66.17
CA MET A 231 -17.47 18.95 -66.66
C MET A 231 -18.80 19.71 -66.77
N LYS A 232 -19.12 20.58 -65.81
CA LYS A 232 -20.31 21.45 -65.76
C LYS A 232 -21.66 20.71 -65.80
N SER A 233 -21.86 19.69 -64.96
CA SER A 233 -23.15 18.99 -64.79
C SER A 233 -23.60 18.94 -63.31
N LEU A 234 -24.21 17.84 -62.85
CA LEU A 234 -24.65 17.64 -61.45
C LEU A 234 -23.48 17.27 -60.50
N THR A 235 -23.77 16.91 -59.25
CA THR A 235 -22.80 16.61 -58.18
C THR A 235 -23.05 15.20 -57.64
N SER A 236 -22.66 14.14 -58.37
CA SER A 236 -22.94 12.74 -57.99
C SER A 236 -21.81 12.18 -57.12
N THR A 237 -21.80 12.57 -55.84
CA THR A 237 -20.70 12.34 -54.90
C THR A 237 -20.57 10.88 -54.50
N HIS A 238 -21.66 10.17 -54.20
CA HIS A 238 -21.60 8.76 -53.77
C HIS A 238 -21.11 7.83 -54.89
N LYS A 239 -21.62 8.04 -56.11
CA LYS A 239 -21.13 7.40 -57.35
C LYS A 239 -19.64 7.64 -57.55
N ALA A 240 -19.14 8.82 -57.23
CA ALA A 240 -17.74 9.17 -57.40
C ALA A 240 -16.83 8.53 -56.34
N ILE A 241 -17.27 8.46 -55.08
CA ILE A 241 -16.59 7.69 -54.02
C ILE A 241 -16.49 6.22 -54.44
N TYR A 242 -17.59 5.59 -54.87
CA TYR A 242 -17.59 4.21 -55.39
C TYR A 242 -16.57 4.00 -56.52
N TYR A 243 -16.52 4.95 -57.47
CA TYR A 243 -15.57 4.91 -58.58
C TYR A 243 -14.12 4.97 -58.11
N VAL A 244 -13.79 5.84 -57.13
CA VAL A 244 -12.45 5.95 -56.55
C VAL A 244 -12.05 4.64 -55.85
N LEU A 245 -12.94 4.05 -55.05
CA LEU A 245 -12.69 2.77 -54.39
C LEU A 245 -12.35 1.67 -55.40
N LYS A 246 -13.20 1.52 -56.42
CA LYS A 246 -13.10 0.42 -57.38
C LYS A 246 -11.93 0.54 -58.35
N ASN A 247 -11.64 1.75 -58.83
CA ASN A 247 -10.69 1.95 -59.95
C ASN A 247 -9.32 2.47 -59.50
N LEU A 248 -9.20 3.02 -58.29
CA LEU A 248 -7.95 3.55 -57.74
C LEU A 248 -7.55 2.85 -56.42
N LEU A 249 -8.24 3.12 -55.31
CA LEU A 249 -7.78 2.72 -53.97
C LEU A 249 -7.72 1.20 -53.75
N ASN A 250 -8.49 0.41 -54.49
CA ASN A 250 -8.44 -1.06 -54.47
C ASN A 250 -7.93 -1.67 -55.80
N SER A 251 -7.24 -0.88 -56.63
CA SER A 251 -6.78 -1.25 -57.97
C SER A 251 -5.26 -1.20 -58.06
N VAL A 252 -4.59 -2.35 -57.94
CA VAL A 252 -3.12 -2.42 -58.10
C VAL A 252 -2.69 -1.93 -59.49
N SER A 253 -3.52 -2.12 -60.52
CA SER A 253 -3.31 -1.59 -61.88
C SER A 253 -3.21 -0.06 -61.95
N SER A 254 -3.74 0.69 -60.97
CA SER A 254 -3.63 2.15 -60.92
C SER A 254 -2.36 2.64 -60.21
N GLY A 255 -1.47 1.74 -59.80
CA GLY A 255 -0.26 2.05 -59.00
C GLY A 255 -0.52 2.15 -57.49
N ALA A 256 -1.68 1.68 -57.01
CA ALA A 256 -1.97 1.64 -55.58
C ALA A 256 -1.18 0.51 -54.90
N ASP A 257 -0.53 0.78 -53.77
CA ASP A 257 0.01 -0.27 -52.91
C ASP A 257 -1.13 -0.83 -52.05
N PRO A 258 -1.44 -2.14 -52.12
CA PRO A 258 -2.50 -2.74 -51.31
C PRO A 258 -2.25 -2.64 -49.79
N ASN A 259 -1.01 -2.42 -49.34
CA ASN A 259 -0.62 -2.33 -47.93
C ASN A 259 -0.51 -0.87 -47.41
N ALA A 260 -0.60 0.12 -48.28
CA ALA A 260 -0.51 1.54 -47.91
C ALA A 260 -1.78 2.02 -47.19
N GLN A 261 -1.63 3.06 -46.36
CA GLN A 261 -2.77 3.75 -45.77
C GLN A 261 -3.57 4.45 -46.88
N LYS A 262 -4.88 4.24 -46.93
CA LYS A 262 -5.76 4.79 -47.95
C LYS A 262 -6.40 6.08 -47.45
N ALA A 263 -6.36 7.13 -48.27
CA ALA A 263 -6.92 8.43 -47.94
C ALA A 263 -7.68 9.05 -49.12
N LEU A 264 -8.72 9.82 -48.80
CA LEU A 264 -9.60 10.49 -49.75
C LEU A 264 -9.84 11.93 -49.29
N VAL A 265 -9.55 12.90 -50.15
CA VAL A 265 -9.84 14.32 -49.91
C VAL A 265 -10.94 14.76 -50.89
N ILE A 266 -12.14 14.94 -50.37
CA ILE A 266 -13.34 15.36 -51.13
C ILE A 266 -13.41 16.88 -51.11
N ILE A 267 -13.56 17.53 -52.27
CA ILE A 267 -13.69 18.99 -52.40
C ILE A 267 -14.93 19.31 -53.22
N THR A 268 -15.93 19.99 -52.66
CA THR A 268 -17.22 20.27 -53.33
C THR A 268 -17.88 21.56 -52.86
N ASP A 269 -18.66 22.20 -53.75
CA ASP A 269 -19.51 23.37 -53.46
C ASP A 269 -21.01 23.07 -53.42
N GLY A 270 -21.39 21.79 -53.47
CA GLY A 270 -22.78 21.34 -53.48
C GLY A 270 -23.02 20.11 -52.60
N ASP A 271 -24.27 19.99 -52.16
CA ASP A 271 -24.74 18.78 -51.48
C ASP A 271 -24.86 17.60 -52.49
N PRO A 272 -24.69 16.34 -52.07
CA PRO A 272 -24.78 15.19 -52.96
C PRO A 272 -26.14 15.13 -53.69
N SER A 273 -26.09 15.08 -55.02
CA SER A 273 -27.29 14.92 -55.88
C SER A 273 -27.72 13.46 -56.09
N ASP A 274 -26.99 12.51 -55.49
CA ASP A 274 -27.23 11.07 -55.52
C ASP A 274 -27.36 10.49 -54.11
N ASN A 275 -28.12 9.40 -53.98
CA ASN A 275 -28.21 8.62 -52.74
C ASN A 275 -27.01 7.67 -52.60
N ASP A 276 -26.70 7.24 -51.37
CA ASP A 276 -25.74 6.15 -51.14
C ASP A 276 -26.37 4.76 -51.38
N ASP A 277 -26.78 4.50 -52.63
CA ASP A 277 -27.41 3.23 -53.04
C ASP A 277 -26.48 2.00 -52.89
N HIS A 278 -25.19 2.21 -52.62
CA HIS A 278 -24.16 1.16 -52.51
C HIS A 278 -23.53 1.07 -51.10
N ASN A 279 -23.99 1.86 -50.13
CA ASN A 279 -23.42 1.95 -48.78
C ASN A 279 -21.89 2.20 -48.79
N VAL A 280 -21.44 3.11 -49.65
CA VAL A 280 -20.03 3.39 -49.93
C VAL A 280 -19.32 4.00 -48.73
N LEU A 281 -20.03 4.79 -47.91
CA LEU A 281 -19.44 5.41 -46.72
C LEU A 281 -19.08 4.34 -45.68
N ASN A 282 -19.98 3.37 -45.43
CA ASN A 282 -19.69 2.22 -44.58
C ASN A 282 -18.58 1.34 -45.17
N THR A 283 -18.58 1.13 -46.50
CA THR A 283 -17.49 0.41 -47.18
C THR A 283 -16.12 1.10 -46.97
N CYS A 284 -16.08 2.43 -46.96
CA CYS A 284 -14.86 3.18 -46.64
C CYS A 284 -14.42 3.01 -45.19
N ASP A 285 -15.35 2.96 -44.24
CA ASP A 285 -15.05 2.74 -42.82
C ASP A 285 -14.56 1.31 -42.55
N GLU A 286 -15.19 0.29 -43.14
CA GLU A 286 -14.74 -1.11 -43.10
C GLU A 286 -13.34 -1.31 -43.69
N GLN A 287 -12.95 -0.48 -44.67
CA GLN A 287 -11.63 -0.50 -45.30
C GLN A 287 -10.63 0.48 -44.66
N ASN A 288 -10.96 1.10 -43.52
CA ASN A 288 -10.13 2.09 -42.80
C ASN A 288 -9.63 3.25 -43.69
N ILE A 289 -10.47 3.70 -44.63
CA ILE A 289 -10.13 4.79 -45.55
C ILE A 289 -10.42 6.12 -44.88
N LEU A 290 -9.37 6.92 -44.66
CA LEU A 290 -9.44 8.24 -44.05
C LEU A 290 -10.01 9.26 -45.04
N ARG A 291 -11.18 9.82 -44.72
CA ARG A 291 -11.93 10.75 -45.57
C ARG A 291 -11.94 12.13 -44.95
N TYR A 292 -11.37 13.09 -45.68
CA TYR A 292 -11.43 14.51 -45.38
C TYR A 292 -12.38 15.20 -46.36
N VAL A 293 -13.22 16.10 -45.86
CA VAL A 293 -14.22 16.80 -46.67
C VAL A 293 -13.99 18.30 -46.60
N ILE A 294 -13.86 18.95 -47.75
CA ILE A 294 -13.70 20.40 -47.89
C ILE A 294 -14.96 20.93 -48.59
N GLY A 295 -15.87 21.48 -47.79
CA GLY A 295 -17.08 22.16 -48.26
C GLY A 295 -16.80 23.62 -48.59
N VAL A 296 -17.27 24.07 -49.75
CA VAL A 296 -17.05 25.43 -50.25
C VAL A 296 -18.37 26.15 -50.48
N GLY A 297 -18.48 27.41 -50.05
CA GLY A 297 -19.70 28.18 -50.27
C GLY A 297 -20.87 27.66 -49.42
N LYS A 298 -22.09 27.66 -49.96
CA LYS A 298 -23.31 27.32 -49.21
C LYS A 298 -23.67 25.84 -49.35
N VAL A 299 -23.20 25.04 -48.40
CA VAL A 299 -23.43 23.58 -48.34
C VAL A 299 -24.01 23.15 -46.98
N SER A 300 -24.69 22.01 -46.95
CA SER A 300 -25.27 21.38 -45.77
C SER A 300 -24.17 20.78 -44.89
N LEU A 301 -23.83 21.48 -43.80
CA LEU A 301 -22.86 21.01 -42.79
C LEU A 301 -23.17 19.59 -42.32
N THR A 302 -24.45 19.25 -42.14
CA THR A 302 -24.87 17.92 -41.68
C THR A 302 -24.53 16.82 -42.68
N GLU A 303 -24.74 17.05 -43.98
CA GLU A 303 -24.50 16.05 -45.03
C GLU A 303 -23.00 15.90 -45.33
N LEU A 304 -22.25 17.01 -45.45
CA LEU A 304 -20.81 16.94 -45.68
C LEU A 304 -20.07 16.32 -44.49
N THR A 305 -20.47 16.63 -43.25
CA THR A 305 -19.89 16.00 -42.06
C THR A 305 -20.17 14.50 -41.99
N GLN A 306 -21.29 14.00 -42.54
CA GLN A 306 -21.53 12.55 -42.60
C GLN A 306 -20.55 11.80 -43.50
N MET A 307 -20.05 12.42 -44.58
CA MET A 307 -19.11 11.81 -45.52
C MET A 307 -17.68 11.67 -44.97
N ALA A 308 -17.28 12.49 -44.00
CA ALA A 308 -15.96 12.43 -43.37
C ALA A 308 -15.77 11.18 -42.47
N SER A 309 -14.52 10.82 -42.21
CA SER A 309 -14.16 9.82 -41.19
C SER A 309 -14.24 10.41 -39.77
N GLU A 310 -14.38 9.58 -38.75
CA GLU A 310 -14.36 10.04 -37.36
C GLU A 310 -12.98 10.60 -36.93
N PRO A 311 -12.91 11.61 -36.02
CA PRO A 311 -14.02 12.43 -35.54
C PRO A 311 -14.50 13.40 -36.64
N LYS A 312 -15.77 13.25 -37.05
CA LYS A 312 -16.29 13.84 -38.31
C LYS A 312 -16.14 15.37 -38.39
N GLN A 313 -16.27 16.06 -37.27
CA GLN A 313 -16.16 17.52 -37.18
C GLN A 313 -14.73 18.03 -37.40
N ASN A 314 -13.70 17.25 -37.04
CA ASN A 314 -12.29 17.65 -37.24
C ASN A 314 -11.81 17.35 -38.67
N ASN A 315 -12.45 16.38 -39.32
CA ASN A 315 -12.13 15.93 -40.68
C ASN A 315 -12.99 16.64 -41.75
N THR A 316 -13.87 17.56 -41.34
CA THR A 316 -14.68 18.39 -42.24
C THR A 316 -14.24 19.86 -42.12
N PHE A 317 -13.81 20.44 -43.23
CA PHE A 317 -13.40 21.84 -43.33
C PHE A 317 -14.41 22.62 -44.16
N TYR A 318 -14.78 23.81 -43.69
CA TYR A 318 -15.72 24.69 -44.39
C TYR A 318 -15.03 26.01 -44.73
N ILE A 319 -15.10 26.41 -46.01
CA ILE A 319 -14.56 27.68 -46.50
C ILE A 319 -15.63 28.47 -47.25
N GLN A 320 -15.65 29.80 -47.06
CA GLN A 320 -16.68 30.66 -47.65
C GLN A 320 -16.62 30.72 -49.17
N ASP A 321 -15.41 30.62 -49.74
CA ASP A 321 -15.16 30.56 -51.18
C ASP A 321 -13.82 29.87 -51.46
N TYR A 322 -13.56 29.56 -52.74
CA TYR A 322 -12.37 28.85 -53.20
C TYR A 322 -11.04 29.58 -52.96
N SER A 323 -11.02 30.88 -52.65
CA SER A 323 -9.79 31.56 -52.21
C SER A 323 -9.31 31.06 -50.84
N GLY A 324 -10.23 30.57 -50.00
CA GLY A 324 -9.96 29.95 -48.70
C GLY A 324 -9.08 28.69 -48.78
N LEU A 325 -9.02 28.00 -49.93
CA LEU A 325 -8.10 26.87 -50.15
C LEU A 325 -6.63 27.25 -49.91
N LYS A 326 -6.24 28.50 -50.20
CA LYS A 326 -4.89 29.02 -49.91
C LYS A 326 -4.62 29.16 -48.40
N GLY A 327 -5.66 29.35 -47.59
CA GLY A 327 -5.58 29.37 -46.13
C GLY A 327 -5.42 27.97 -45.55
N LEU A 328 -6.20 27.00 -46.05
CA LEU A 328 -6.04 25.57 -45.71
C LEU A 328 -4.63 25.06 -46.07
N ALA A 329 -4.06 25.52 -47.19
CA ALA A 329 -2.67 25.26 -47.57
C ALA A 329 -1.59 25.77 -46.57
N ARG A 330 -1.98 26.57 -45.57
CA ARG A 330 -1.11 27.04 -44.48
C ARG A 330 -1.47 26.53 -43.08
N LEU A 331 -2.73 26.25 -42.74
CA LEU A 331 -3.16 26.20 -41.32
C LEU A 331 -3.60 24.85 -40.74
N GLN A 332 -3.69 23.74 -41.50
CA GLN A 332 -4.27 22.47 -40.97
C GLN A 332 -3.56 21.18 -41.43
N TRP A 333 -2.23 21.22 -41.58
CA TRP A 333 -1.46 20.08 -42.10
C TRP A 333 -1.15 18.96 -41.09
N SER A 334 -1.34 19.18 -39.79
CA SER A 334 -1.12 18.15 -38.76
C SER A 334 -1.95 16.88 -39.03
N SER A 335 -3.23 17.02 -39.37
CA SER A 335 -4.09 15.87 -39.69
C SER A 335 -3.59 15.05 -40.88
N ILE A 336 -2.94 15.69 -41.86
CA ILE A 336 -2.41 15.02 -43.06
C ILE A 336 -1.01 14.43 -42.84
N TYR A 337 -0.14 15.08 -42.05
CA TYR A 337 1.13 14.47 -41.62
C TYR A 337 0.89 13.17 -40.85
N ASN A 338 -0.11 13.15 -39.98
CA ASN A 338 -0.47 11.96 -39.23
C ASN A 338 -0.81 10.75 -40.13
N ILE A 339 -1.16 10.92 -41.41
CA ILE A 339 -1.58 9.82 -42.32
C ILE A 339 -0.44 8.84 -42.64
N GLU A 340 0.83 9.27 -42.57
CA GLU A 340 1.97 8.34 -42.69
C GLU A 340 2.25 7.57 -41.38
N GLY A 341 1.56 7.94 -40.28
CA GLY A 341 1.53 7.15 -39.05
C GLY A 341 0.80 5.83 -39.25
N SER A 342 0.96 4.91 -38.30
CA SER A 342 0.29 3.62 -38.37
C SER A 342 -1.23 3.75 -38.23
N VAL A 343 -1.96 2.67 -38.52
CA VAL A 343 -3.41 2.62 -38.29
C VAL A 343 -3.74 2.83 -36.79
N GLU A 344 -2.81 2.57 -35.88
CA GLU A 344 -2.94 2.86 -34.44
C GLU A 344 -2.75 4.36 -34.08
N ALA A 345 -2.00 5.12 -34.89
CA ALA A 345 -1.83 6.57 -34.68
C ALA A 345 -3.08 7.39 -35.06
N HIS A 346 -3.95 6.83 -35.90
CA HIS A 346 -5.19 7.44 -36.39
C HIS A 346 -6.48 6.71 -35.96
N GLY A 347 -6.37 5.42 -35.69
CA GLY A 347 -7.46 4.56 -35.22
C GLY A 347 -7.68 4.68 -33.71
N ARG A 348 -8.74 4.01 -33.24
CA ARG A 348 -9.20 4.07 -31.84
C ARG A 348 -8.36 3.25 -30.86
N ASP A 349 -7.34 2.54 -31.36
CA ASP A 349 -6.66 1.46 -30.65
C ASP A 349 -5.12 1.61 -30.69
N ARG A 350 -4.54 2.31 -29.72
CA ARG A 350 -3.08 2.46 -29.52
C ARG A 350 -2.51 1.25 -28.79
N GLN A 351 -1.51 0.59 -29.38
CA GLN A 351 -0.89 -0.59 -28.76
C GLN A 351 0.23 -0.17 -27.80
N ARG A 352 1.19 0.63 -28.28
CA ARG A 352 2.46 0.90 -27.55
C ARG A 352 3.00 2.32 -27.74
N GLU A 353 2.35 3.15 -28.54
CA GLU A 353 2.73 4.54 -28.85
C GLU A 353 2.86 5.41 -27.59
N LEU A 354 2.07 5.11 -26.56
CA LEU A 354 2.03 5.82 -25.27
C LEU A 354 2.29 4.86 -24.11
N SER A 355 3.09 3.81 -24.30
CA SER A 355 3.18 2.66 -23.38
C SER A 355 3.61 3.01 -21.96
N GLN A 356 4.44 4.04 -21.78
CA GLN A 356 4.99 4.47 -20.49
C GLN A 356 5.52 3.31 -19.63
N SER A 357 6.32 2.44 -20.25
CA SER A 357 6.93 1.28 -19.60
C SER A 357 7.91 1.66 -18.47
N GLY A 358 8.07 0.76 -17.49
CA GLY A 358 8.83 1.07 -16.29
C GLY A 358 8.08 2.00 -15.32
N PHE A 359 6.75 1.99 -15.34
CA PHE A 359 5.95 2.69 -14.32
C PHE A 359 6.08 1.98 -12.95
N SER A 360 6.13 0.65 -12.96
CA SER A 360 6.57 -0.20 -11.85
C SER A 360 7.62 -1.21 -12.35
N VAL A 361 8.42 -1.77 -11.45
CA VAL A 361 9.54 -2.68 -11.76
C VAL A 361 9.65 -3.73 -10.66
N VAL A 362 9.82 -5.00 -11.01
CA VAL A 362 10.20 -6.08 -10.09
C VAL A 362 11.22 -7.02 -10.74
N TYR A 363 12.07 -7.66 -9.94
CA TYR A 363 12.96 -8.73 -10.41
C TYR A 363 12.24 -10.07 -10.37
N HIS A 364 12.48 -10.91 -11.38
CA HIS A 364 12.10 -12.32 -11.41
C HIS A 364 13.33 -13.12 -11.88
N GLU A 365 14.06 -13.71 -10.94
CA GLU A 365 15.36 -14.35 -11.20
C GLU A 365 16.34 -13.38 -11.89
N GLU A 366 16.88 -13.74 -13.06
CA GLU A 366 17.73 -12.85 -13.89
C GLU A 366 16.93 -11.90 -14.80
N SER A 367 15.60 -12.07 -14.86
CA SER A 367 14.69 -11.23 -15.67
C SER A 367 14.15 -10.04 -14.88
N VAL A 368 13.73 -9.00 -15.60
CA VAL A 368 13.06 -7.83 -15.02
C VAL A 368 11.65 -7.73 -15.59
N ILE A 369 10.65 -7.66 -14.72
CA ILE A 369 9.26 -7.42 -15.13
C ILE A 369 8.95 -5.94 -14.92
N VAL A 370 8.51 -5.27 -15.98
CA VAL A 370 8.21 -3.83 -15.97
C VAL A 370 6.74 -3.56 -16.30
N GLY A 371 6.10 -2.70 -15.50
CA GLY A 371 4.73 -2.24 -15.72
C GLY A 371 4.66 -1.12 -16.76
N SER A 372 3.62 -1.16 -17.60
CA SER A 372 3.45 -0.30 -18.76
C SER A 372 1.99 0.16 -18.86
N VAL A 373 1.68 1.20 -18.09
CA VAL A 373 0.31 1.65 -17.82
C VAL A 373 -0.46 2.17 -19.05
N GLY A 374 0.25 2.63 -20.08
CA GLY A 374 -0.36 3.21 -21.28
C GLY A 374 -0.46 2.26 -22.47
N SER A 375 0.05 1.03 -22.34
CA SER A 375 -0.11 0.01 -23.39
C SER A 375 -1.58 -0.36 -23.57
N ASN A 376 -1.97 -0.66 -24.81
CA ASN A 376 -3.29 -1.15 -25.19
C ASN A 376 -4.43 -0.19 -24.74
N ASP A 377 -4.37 1.06 -25.19
CA ASP A 377 -5.25 2.19 -24.78
C ASP A 377 -5.40 2.32 -23.26
N TRP A 378 -4.27 2.42 -22.57
CA TRP A 378 -4.26 2.52 -21.11
C TRP A 378 -4.98 1.38 -20.37
N ARG A 379 -5.33 0.26 -21.02
CA ARG A 379 -5.61 -1.00 -20.32
C ARG A 379 -4.42 -1.33 -19.40
N GLY A 380 -3.22 -1.15 -19.93
CA GLY A 380 -1.95 -1.48 -19.31
C GLY A 380 -1.51 -2.92 -19.61
N ALA A 381 -0.23 -3.18 -19.38
CA ALA A 381 0.41 -4.48 -19.52
C ALA A 381 1.64 -4.56 -18.58
N LEU A 382 2.15 -5.77 -18.34
CA LEU A 382 3.52 -5.97 -17.86
C LEU A 382 4.37 -6.57 -18.99
N TYR A 383 5.68 -6.38 -18.94
CA TYR A 383 6.62 -7.00 -19.87
C TYR A 383 7.76 -7.66 -19.10
N GLU A 384 7.94 -8.98 -19.28
CA GLU A 384 9.10 -9.71 -18.76
C GLU A 384 10.25 -9.56 -19.75
N VAL A 385 11.34 -8.91 -19.31
CA VAL A 385 12.53 -8.59 -20.10
C VAL A 385 13.69 -9.46 -19.68
N THR A 386 14.37 -10.05 -20.67
CA THR A 386 15.56 -10.89 -20.52
C THR A 386 16.68 -10.42 -21.43
N GLY A 387 17.93 -10.57 -21.00
CA GLY A 387 19.10 -10.02 -21.70
C GLY A 387 19.36 -8.55 -21.39
N SER A 388 20.21 -7.92 -22.19
CA SER A 388 20.70 -6.55 -21.97
C SER A 388 21.12 -5.85 -23.27
N GLY A 389 21.04 -4.52 -23.31
CA GLY A 389 21.46 -3.74 -24.48
C GLY A 389 20.45 -3.82 -25.63
N SER A 390 20.93 -3.93 -26.87
CA SER A 390 20.09 -4.04 -28.08
C SER A 390 19.41 -5.40 -28.23
N ASP A 391 19.98 -6.44 -27.63
CA ASP A 391 19.64 -7.83 -27.93
C ASP A 391 18.71 -8.42 -26.84
N PHE A 392 17.93 -7.56 -26.18
CA PHE A 392 16.97 -7.97 -25.16
C PHE A 392 15.72 -8.60 -25.79
N ASN A 393 15.22 -9.65 -25.15
CA ASN A 393 13.91 -10.24 -25.46
C ASN A 393 12.88 -9.76 -24.45
N GLN A 394 11.65 -9.54 -24.92
CA GLN A 394 10.52 -9.15 -24.07
C GLN A 394 9.29 -10.03 -24.34
N THR A 395 8.61 -10.45 -23.27
CA THR A 395 7.33 -11.17 -23.34
C THR A 395 6.24 -10.32 -22.69
N GLU A 396 5.16 -10.07 -23.42
CA GLU A 396 4.00 -9.31 -22.91
C GLU A 396 3.15 -10.19 -21.99
N ILE A 397 2.81 -9.64 -20.83
CA ILE A 397 1.94 -10.25 -19.82
C ILE A 397 0.70 -9.37 -19.71
N ILE A 398 -0.45 -9.94 -20.07
CA ILE A 398 -1.71 -9.21 -20.16
C ILE A 398 -2.86 -10.07 -19.64
N ASP A 399 -3.84 -9.44 -18.99
CA ASP A 399 -5.18 -10.02 -18.84
C ASP A 399 -6.12 -9.36 -19.86
N PRO A 400 -6.57 -10.09 -20.89
CA PRO A 400 -7.52 -9.59 -21.88
C PRO A 400 -8.89 -9.18 -21.30
N ALA A 401 -9.25 -9.66 -20.11
CA ALA A 401 -10.49 -9.29 -19.42
C ALA A 401 -10.45 -7.89 -18.80
N VAL A 402 -9.27 -7.28 -18.65
CA VAL A 402 -9.12 -5.92 -18.14
C VAL A 402 -9.58 -4.92 -19.20
N ASN A 403 -10.45 -3.98 -18.80
CA ASN A 403 -10.97 -2.94 -19.67
C ASN A 403 -9.88 -1.92 -20.06
N LYS A 404 -10.12 -1.15 -21.14
CA LYS A 404 -9.28 0.03 -21.48
C LYS A 404 -9.31 1.07 -20.34
N ASP A 405 -8.35 2.00 -20.34
CA ASP A 405 -8.22 3.06 -19.32
C ASP A 405 -8.04 2.58 -17.85
N SER A 406 -7.61 1.33 -17.63
CA SER A 406 -7.49 0.69 -16.31
C SER A 406 -6.14 0.91 -15.60
N TYR A 407 -5.08 1.26 -16.32
CA TYR A 407 -3.69 1.42 -15.85
C TYR A 407 -3.08 0.16 -15.21
N MET A 408 -3.30 -1.02 -15.77
CA MET A 408 -2.64 -2.24 -15.30
C MET A 408 -1.11 -2.13 -15.37
N GLY A 409 -0.42 -2.49 -14.29
CA GLY A 409 1.02 -2.30 -14.13
C GLY A 409 1.41 -0.98 -13.46
N TYR A 410 0.46 -0.25 -12.89
CA TYR A 410 0.73 0.95 -12.08
C TYR A 410 1.61 0.60 -10.86
N SER A 411 1.31 -0.52 -10.21
CA SER A 411 2.14 -1.13 -9.17
C SER A 411 2.26 -2.63 -9.44
N SER A 412 3.42 -3.21 -9.20
CA SER A 412 3.65 -4.65 -9.36
C SER A 412 4.41 -5.19 -8.16
N VAL A 413 4.06 -6.40 -7.70
CA VAL A 413 4.82 -7.15 -6.69
C VAL A 413 4.91 -8.62 -7.08
N LEU A 414 6.06 -9.23 -6.79
CA LEU A 414 6.32 -10.63 -7.04
C LEU A 414 6.64 -11.33 -5.71
N GLY A 415 6.03 -12.49 -5.50
CA GLY A 415 6.38 -13.41 -4.43
C GLY A 415 6.31 -14.85 -4.90
N MET A 416 6.38 -15.76 -3.95
CA MET A 416 6.42 -17.20 -4.18
C MET A 416 5.46 -17.90 -3.23
N ARG A 417 4.89 -19.04 -3.61
CA ARG A 417 4.13 -19.90 -2.71
C ARG A 417 4.22 -21.35 -3.17
N ARG A 418 4.72 -22.25 -2.33
CA ARG A 418 4.88 -23.70 -2.58
C ARG A 418 5.59 -24.03 -3.89
N GLY A 419 6.59 -23.23 -4.28
CA GLY A 419 7.31 -23.40 -5.55
C GLY A 419 6.74 -22.65 -6.76
N VAL A 420 5.61 -21.94 -6.62
CA VAL A 420 4.96 -21.19 -7.71
C VAL A 420 5.15 -19.69 -7.51
N TYR A 421 5.61 -18.99 -8.54
CA TYR A 421 5.70 -17.53 -8.52
C TYR A 421 4.31 -16.88 -8.67
N LEU A 422 4.04 -15.90 -7.80
CA LEU A 422 2.81 -15.12 -7.75
C LEU A 422 3.13 -13.66 -8.09
N LEU A 423 2.70 -13.20 -9.25
CA LEU A 423 2.90 -11.83 -9.73
C LEU A 423 1.58 -11.07 -9.65
N PHE A 424 1.51 -10.05 -8.82
CA PHE A 424 0.33 -9.19 -8.69
C PHE A 424 0.55 -7.87 -9.43
N SER A 425 -0.45 -7.47 -10.20
CA SER A 425 -0.47 -6.23 -10.97
C SER A 425 -1.66 -5.36 -10.57
N GLY A 426 -1.38 -4.12 -10.18
CA GLY A 426 -2.37 -3.12 -9.84
C GLY A 426 -2.87 -2.36 -11.07
N ALA A 427 -4.19 -2.21 -11.18
CA ALA A 427 -4.91 -1.47 -12.21
C ALA A 427 -5.89 -0.48 -11.54
N PRO A 428 -5.39 0.60 -10.90
CA PRO A 428 -6.18 1.41 -9.97
C PRO A 428 -7.26 2.28 -10.63
N ARG A 429 -7.34 2.30 -11.96
CA ARG A 429 -8.43 2.95 -12.71
C ARG A 429 -9.47 1.99 -13.28
N ALA A 430 -9.26 0.68 -13.18
CA ALA A 430 -10.18 -0.33 -13.70
C ALA A 430 -11.60 -0.10 -13.17
N GLU A 431 -12.56 0.00 -14.09
CA GLU A 431 -13.99 0.28 -13.79
C GLU A 431 -14.22 1.53 -12.90
N HIS A 432 -13.23 2.43 -12.83
CA HIS A 432 -13.13 3.55 -11.90
C HIS A 432 -13.06 3.19 -10.41
N THR A 433 -13.11 1.91 -10.02
CA THR A 433 -12.98 1.44 -8.64
C THR A 433 -11.55 0.98 -8.29
N GLY A 434 -10.83 0.45 -9.28
CA GLY A 434 -9.53 -0.20 -9.14
C GLY A 434 -9.64 -1.73 -9.11
N LEU A 435 -8.56 -2.40 -9.50
CA LEU A 435 -8.45 -3.86 -9.65
C LEU A 435 -7.02 -4.30 -9.30
N VAL A 436 -6.87 -5.52 -8.79
CA VAL A 436 -5.58 -6.23 -8.73
C VAL A 436 -5.71 -7.59 -9.42
N THR A 437 -4.83 -7.87 -10.38
CA THR A 437 -4.77 -9.13 -11.13
C THR A 437 -3.61 -10.00 -10.64
N LEU A 438 -3.89 -11.27 -10.37
CA LEU A 438 -2.85 -12.30 -10.17
C LEU A 438 -2.46 -12.93 -11.52
N PHE A 439 -1.17 -12.98 -11.77
CA PHE A 439 -0.54 -13.83 -12.77
C PHE A 439 0.25 -14.94 -12.07
N THR A 440 0.13 -16.16 -12.59
CA THR A 440 1.00 -17.30 -12.21
C THR A 440 1.81 -17.73 -13.42
N LYS A 441 3.06 -18.18 -13.19
CA LYS A 441 3.94 -18.67 -14.26
C LYS A 441 3.80 -20.19 -14.38
N ASN A 442 3.41 -20.66 -15.56
CA ASN A 442 3.44 -22.08 -15.92
C ASN A 442 4.44 -22.27 -17.06
N GLN A 443 5.45 -23.10 -16.83
CA GLN A 443 6.65 -23.19 -17.68
C GLN A 443 7.26 -21.80 -17.89
N ASN A 444 7.20 -21.27 -19.11
CA ASN A 444 7.74 -19.95 -19.47
C ASN A 444 6.65 -18.89 -19.72
N THR A 445 5.38 -19.21 -19.49
CA THR A 445 4.23 -18.33 -19.79
C THR A 445 3.52 -17.88 -18.52
N TRP A 446 3.33 -16.57 -18.40
CA TRP A 446 2.50 -15.95 -17.38
C TRP A 446 1.03 -16.00 -17.79
N THR A 447 0.14 -16.39 -16.86
CA THR A 447 -1.30 -16.51 -17.12
C THR A 447 -2.12 -15.82 -16.03
N ALA A 448 -3.05 -14.96 -16.45
CA ALA A 448 -4.02 -14.32 -15.54
C ALA A 448 -4.87 -15.42 -14.89
N THR A 449 -4.86 -15.47 -13.56
CA THR A 449 -5.45 -16.56 -12.77
C THR A 449 -6.67 -16.10 -11.99
N SER A 450 -6.65 -14.87 -11.44
CA SER A 450 -7.76 -14.31 -10.67
C SER A 450 -7.68 -12.78 -10.58
N ASN A 451 -8.82 -12.14 -10.35
CA ASN A 451 -8.99 -10.69 -10.28
C ASN A 451 -9.67 -10.30 -8.94
N ILE A 452 -9.15 -9.26 -8.29
CA ILE A 452 -9.63 -8.73 -7.01
C ILE A 452 -10.12 -7.29 -7.23
N ASN A 453 -11.44 -7.08 -7.21
CA ASN A 453 -12.04 -5.78 -7.52
C ASN A 453 -12.07 -4.85 -6.30
N GLY A 454 -11.83 -3.56 -6.53
CA GLY A 454 -12.00 -2.50 -5.54
C GLY A 454 -13.48 -2.18 -5.26
N GLU A 455 -13.78 -1.77 -4.02
CA GLU A 455 -15.16 -1.63 -3.53
C GLU A 455 -15.79 -0.24 -3.79
N GLN A 456 -14.97 0.78 -4.05
CA GLN A 456 -15.41 2.18 -4.11
C GLN A 456 -14.84 2.92 -5.31
N ILE A 457 -15.70 3.64 -6.03
CA ILE A 457 -15.33 4.51 -7.14
C ILE A 457 -14.37 5.62 -6.70
N GLY A 458 -13.33 5.87 -7.49
CA GLY A 458 -12.29 6.85 -7.20
C GLY A 458 -11.30 6.43 -6.10
N SER A 459 -11.49 5.29 -5.42
CA SER A 459 -10.64 4.91 -4.28
C SER A 459 -9.19 4.56 -4.65
N TYR A 460 -8.94 4.32 -5.94
CA TYR A 460 -7.62 4.01 -6.49
C TYR A 460 -7.05 2.69 -5.89
N PHE A 461 -7.92 1.69 -5.73
CA PHE A 461 -7.58 0.37 -5.18
C PHE A 461 -6.56 -0.35 -6.06
N GLY A 462 -5.46 -0.82 -5.48
CA GLY A 462 -4.35 -1.42 -6.22
C GLY A 462 -3.36 -0.39 -6.75
N ALA A 463 -3.24 0.78 -6.11
CA ALA A 463 -2.21 1.78 -6.43
C ALA A 463 -0.87 1.52 -5.72
N SER A 464 -0.92 0.86 -4.57
CA SER A 464 0.24 0.36 -3.84
C SER A 464 -0.02 -1.10 -3.46
N LEU A 465 1.02 -1.92 -3.56
CA LEU A 465 0.98 -3.36 -3.30
C LEU A 465 2.20 -3.74 -2.48
N SER A 466 2.04 -4.69 -1.58
CA SER A 466 3.15 -5.34 -0.88
C SER A 466 2.80 -6.79 -0.55
N LEU A 467 3.81 -7.65 -0.43
CA LEU A 467 3.64 -9.05 -0.04
C LEU A 467 4.30 -9.27 1.32
N LEU A 468 3.62 -10.03 2.16
CA LEU A 468 4.04 -10.38 3.50
C LEU A 468 4.17 -11.91 3.60
N ASP A 469 5.40 -12.38 3.71
CA ASP A 469 5.76 -13.67 4.28
C ASP A 469 5.84 -13.44 5.79
N VAL A 470 4.82 -13.88 6.55
CA VAL A 470 4.67 -13.42 7.94
C VAL A 470 5.57 -14.18 8.89
N ASP A 471 5.99 -15.40 8.58
CA ASP A 471 6.88 -16.20 9.44
C ASP A 471 8.26 -16.50 8.82
N SER A 472 8.62 -15.75 7.76
CA SER A 472 9.92 -15.80 7.09
C SER A 472 10.28 -17.19 6.53
N ASN A 473 9.29 -17.91 6.02
CA ASN A 473 9.46 -19.27 5.50
C ASN A 473 9.85 -19.33 4.00
N GLY A 474 9.73 -18.21 3.28
CA GLY A 474 9.98 -18.08 1.83
C GLY A 474 8.71 -18.06 0.97
N ASP A 475 7.56 -18.50 1.49
CA ASP A 475 6.26 -18.36 0.86
C ASP A 475 5.56 -17.07 1.33
N SER A 476 4.96 -16.33 0.41
CA SER A 476 4.10 -15.19 0.74
C SER A 476 2.75 -15.67 1.28
N ASP A 477 2.36 -15.14 2.45
CA ASP A 477 1.11 -15.50 3.14
C ASP A 477 -0.02 -14.50 2.92
N PHE A 478 0.32 -13.22 2.83
CA PHE A 478 -0.65 -12.15 2.65
C PHE A 478 -0.27 -11.20 1.53
N LEU A 479 -1.29 -10.73 0.81
CA LEU A 479 -1.22 -9.60 -0.09
C LEU A 479 -1.82 -8.37 0.60
N LEU A 480 -1.02 -7.30 0.64
CA LEU A 480 -1.39 -6.00 1.15
C LEU A 480 -1.72 -5.09 -0.03
N VAL A 481 -2.91 -4.48 -0.02
CA VAL A 481 -3.40 -3.62 -1.11
C VAL A 481 -3.82 -2.26 -0.58
N GLY A 482 -3.22 -1.18 -1.08
CA GLY A 482 -3.63 0.18 -0.77
C GLY A 482 -4.69 0.74 -1.72
N ALA A 483 -5.63 1.49 -1.16
CA ALA A 483 -6.58 2.35 -1.86
C ALA A 483 -6.47 3.77 -1.28
N PRO A 484 -5.41 4.55 -1.63
CA PRO A 484 -5.08 5.81 -0.97
C PRO A 484 -6.11 6.93 -1.16
N LEU A 485 -6.98 6.83 -2.16
CA LEU A 485 -8.05 7.80 -2.41
C LEU A 485 -9.41 7.32 -1.89
N PHE A 486 -9.46 6.20 -1.16
CA PHE A 486 -10.67 5.75 -0.48
C PHE A 486 -11.18 6.85 0.47
N TYR A 487 -12.49 7.12 0.45
CA TYR A 487 -13.12 8.15 1.25
C TYR A 487 -14.33 7.63 2.02
N GLN A 488 -14.41 7.96 3.30
CA GLN A 488 -15.59 7.78 4.14
C GLN A 488 -15.89 9.08 4.88
N SER A 489 -17.16 9.45 5.00
CA SER A 489 -17.58 10.72 5.60
C SER A 489 -17.82 10.62 7.11
N GLN A 490 -18.27 9.46 7.62
CA GLN A 490 -18.56 9.21 9.04
C GLN A 490 -18.12 7.80 9.47
N PRO A 491 -17.15 7.66 10.40
CA PRO A 491 -16.14 8.68 10.72
C PRO A 491 -15.42 9.14 9.44
N ARG A 492 -14.83 10.34 9.46
CA ARG A 492 -14.09 10.85 8.30
C ARG A 492 -12.76 10.09 8.18
N THR A 493 -12.59 9.33 7.11
CA THR A 493 -11.31 8.64 6.80
C THR A 493 -10.91 8.85 5.34
N GLU A 494 -9.61 9.00 5.08
CA GLU A 494 -9.03 9.09 3.74
C GLU A 494 -7.85 8.10 3.59
N GLY A 495 -8.01 7.18 2.64
CA GLY A 495 -7.14 6.03 2.44
C GLY A 495 -7.60 4.78 3.19
N ARG A 496 -7.25 3.61 2.63
CA ARG A 496 -7.56 2.30 3.22
C ARG A 496 -6.51 1.26 2.82
N LEU A 497 -6.04 0.50 3.80
CA LEU A 497 -5.26 -0.72 3.60
C LEU A 497 -6.21 -1.92 3.63
N TYR A 498 -6.00 -2.89 2.73
CA TYR A 498 -6.70 -4.16 2.71
C TYR A 498 -5.68 -5.30 2.83
N VAL A 499 -6.01 -6.32 3.63
CA VAL A 499 -5.19 -7.52 3.80
C VAL A 499 -5.94 -8.74 3.29
N TYR A 500 -5.34 -9.43 2.34
CA TYR A 500 -5.86 -10.66 1.73
C TYR A 500 -4.96 -11.84 2.12
N THR A 501 -5.53 -12.93 2.62
CA THR A 501 -4.77 -14.19 2.70
C THR A 501 -4.61 -14.80 1.31
N LEU A 502 -3.43 -15.35 1.09
CA LEU A 502 -3.08 -16.17 -0.05
C LEU A 502 -3.42 -17.63 0.27
N SER A 503 -4.28 -18.27 -0.52
CA SER A 503 -4.60 -19.70 -0.39
C SER A 503 -4.62 -20.38 -1.75
N GLU A 504 -4.59 -21.71 -1.79
CA GLU A 504 -4.49 -22.48 -3.04
C GLU A 504 -5.69 -22.33 -3.99
N GLN A 505 -6.83 -21.81 -3.50
CA GLN A 505 -8.09 -21.78 -4.28
C GLN A 505 -8.85 -20.45 -4.21
N TYR A 506 -8.52 -19.55 -3.28
CA TYR A 506 -9.26 -18.29 -3.12
C TYR A 506 -8.44 -17.20 -2.41
N PHE A 507 -8.69 -15.96 -2.83
CA PHE A 507 -8.26 -14.74 -2.17
C PHE A 507 -9.37 -14.28 -1.25
N GLN A 508 -9.13 -14.31 0.05
CA GLN A 508 -10.10 -13.80 1.03
C GLN A 508 -9.55 -12.54 1.68
N LYS A 509 -10.28 -11.43 1.54
CA LYS A 509 -10.09 -10.23 2.37
C LYS A 509 -10.36 -10.61 3.81
N ILE A 510 -9.35 -10.50 4.67
CA ILE A 510 -9.47 -10.77 6.11
C ILE A 510 -9.71 -9.46 6.86
N LEU A 511 -8.91 -8.43 6.57
CA LEU A 511 -8.90 -7.18 7.31
C LEU A 511 -8.91 -5.99 6.35
N ASN A 512 -9.48 -4.87 6.79
CA ASN A 512 -9.19 -3.56 6.23
C ASN A 512 -9.05 -2.51 7.35
N VAL A 513 -8.17 -1.54 7.12
CA VAL A 513 -7.74 -0.54 8.13
C VAL A 513 -7.74 0.85 7.50
N SER A 514 -8.17 1.86 8.26
CA SER A 514 -8.25 3.27 7.85
C SER A 514 -7.99 4.19 9.05
N GLU A 515 -6.73 4.53 9.31
CA GLU A 515 -6.33 5.38 10.44
C GLU A 515 -6.42 6.89 10.14
N SER A 516 -6.11 7.30 8.91
CA SER A 516 -5.99 8.72 8.57
C SER A 516 -7.32 9.37 8.20
N THR A 517 -7.50 10.64 8.55
CA THR A 517 -8.70 11.43 8.24
C THR A 517 -8.60 12.23 6.93
N THR A 518 -7.37 12.53 6.48
CA THR A 518 -7.07 13.34 5.28
C THR A 518 -5.74 12.99 4.60
N GLY A 519 -5.09 11.89 4.99
CA GLY A 519 -3.67 11.69 4.74
C GLY A 519 -3.28 10.86 3.52
N ARG A 520 -4.26 10.34 2.79
CA ARG A 520 -4.08 9.24 1.81
C ARG A 520 -3.36 8.04 2.43
N PHE A 521 -3.95 7.50 3.50
CA PHE A 521 -3.45 6.30 4.16
C PHE A 521 -3.30 5.13 3.17
N ALA A 522 -2.21 4.36 3.29
CA ALA A 522 -1.78 3.35 2.35
C ALA A 522 -1.41 3.87 0.94
N ALA A 523 -0.95 5.12 0.82
CA ALA A 523 -0.29 5.59 -0.41
C ALA A 523 1.02 4.83 -0.68
N SER A 524 1.72 4.44 0.39
CA SER A 524 2.80 3.46 0.36
C SER A 524 2.49 2.36 1.38
N VAL A 525 2.95 1.15 1.08
CA VAL A 525 2.84 -0.04 1.94
C VAL A 525 4.12 -0.83 1.75
N GLY A 526 4.74 -1.27 2.84
CA GLY A 526 5.93 -2.10 2.80
C GLY A 526 5.90 -3.12 3.92
N SER A 527 6.10 -4.39 3.59
CA SER A 527 6.53 -5.39 4.57
C SER A 527 7.89 -4.99 5.15
N LEU A 528 8.06 -5.27 6.42
CA LEU A 528 9.28 -5.10 7.20
C LEU A 528 9.72 -6.49 7.66
N LYS A 529 10.99 -6.64 8.04
CA LYS A 529 11.37 -7.75 8.91
C LYS A 529 10.83 -7.53 10.33
N ASP A 530 10.86 -8.59 11.12
CA ASP A 530 10.64 -8.58 12.56
C ASP A 530 11.36 -7.38 13.22
N LEU A 531 10.59 -6.50 13.85
CA LEU A 531 11.08 -5.39 14.66
C LEU A 531 11.12 -5.78 16.15
N ASN A 532 10.20 -6.62 16.64
CA ASN A 532 9.93 -6.81 18.08
C ASN A 532 10.59 -8.05 18.72
N GLY A 533 11.13 -8.96 17.91
CA GLY A 533 11.73 -10.23 18.31
C GLY A 533 10.72 -11.34 18.66
N ASP A 534 9.53 -11.34 18.08
CA ASP A 534 8.54 -12.43 18.21
C ASP A 534 8.66 -13.51 17.12
N GLY A 535 9.45 -13.25 16.07
CA GLY A 535 9.66 -14.13 14.93
C GLY A 535 8.66 -13.94 13.78
N LEU A 536 7.89 -12.85 13.77
CA LEU A 536 6.98 -12.49 12.68
C LEU A 536 7.44 -11.23 11.94
N SER A 537 7.14 -11.15 10.64
CA SER A 537 7.40 -9.97 9.82
C SER A 537 6.32 -8.91 10.02
N ASP A 538 6.75 -7.65 10.17
CA ASP A 538 5.89 -6.51 10.47
C ASP A 538 5.46 -5.75 9.19
N VAL A 539 4.58 -4.76 9.32
CA VAL A 539 4.06 -3.97 8.20
C VAL A 539 4.15 -2.47 8.46
N SER A 540 4.58 -1.72 7.44
CA SER A 540 4.53 -0.26 7.40
C SER A 540 3.50 0.25 6.40
N SER A 541 2.88 1.39 6.71
CA SER A 541 1.97 2.09 5.80
C SER A 541 2.12 3.61 5.91
N GLY A 542 2.24 4.30 4.77
CA GLY A 542 2.40 5.74 4.68
C GLY A 542 1.09 6.49 4.46
N ALA A 543 0.95 7.62 5.14
CA ALA A 543 -0.08 8.64 4.95
C ALA A 543 0.62 10.00 4.69
N PRO A 544 1.23 10.21 3.51
CA PRO A 544 2.12 11.35 3.25
C PRO A 544 1.42 12.71 3.28
N LEU A 545 0.09 12.78 3.15
CA LEU A 545 -0.66 14.05 3.23
C LEU A 545 -1.26 14.30 4.63
N GLU A 546 -0.94 13.47 5.62
CA GLU A 546 -1.44 13.68 6.99
C GLU A 546 -0.59 14.73 7.71
N ASN A 547 -1.00 16.00 7.63
CA ASN A 547 -0.16 17.14 8.00
C ASN A 547 1.10 17.18 7.10
N GLU A 548 2.30 17.10 7.67
CA GLU A 548 3.57 16.97 6.93
C GLU A 548 3.87 15.53 6.46
N GLY A 549 3.04 14.56 6.86
CA GLY A 549 3.15 13.14 6.56
C GLY A 549 3.38 12.28 7.79
N VAL A 550 2.85 11.05 7.77
CA VAL A 550 2.86 10.10 8.88
C VAL A 550 3.14 8.69 8.37
N VAL A 551 3.91 7.92 9.12
CA VAL A 551 4.08 6.47 8.92
C VAL A 551 3.44 5.71 10.07
N TYR A 552 2.72 4.65 9.74
CA TYR A 552 2.09 3.72 10.68
C TYR A 552 2.84 2.39 10.65
N ILE A 553 3.23 1.86 11.81
CA ILE A 553 3.87 0.55 11.98
C ILE A 553 2.90 -0.40 12.68
N TYR A 554 2.69 -1.55 12.08
CA TYR A 554 1.80 -2.61 12.55
C TYR A 554 2.61 -3.87 12.83
N LEU A 555 2.39 -4.47 13.99
CA LEU A 555 3.00 -5.77 14.31
C LEU A 555 2.33 -6.89 13.52
N GLY A 556 3.15 -7.86 13.09
CA GLY A 556 2.71 -9.04 12.36
C GLY A 556 1.72 -9.89 13.15
N ASP A 557 0.81 -10.56 12.43
CA ASP A 557 -0.04 -11.61 13.01
C ASP A 557 -0.20 -12.79 12.05
N ARG A 558 -0.03 -14.01 12.58
CA ARG A 558 -0.18 -15.25 11.80
C ARG A 558 -1.58 -15.46 11.24
N THR A 559 -2.62 -14.84 11.81
CA THR A 559 -4.01 -15.07 11.40
C THR A 559 -4.59 -13.98 10.49
N HIS A 560 -4.22 -12.72 10.68
CA HIS A 560 -4.74 -11.57 9.93
C HIS A 560 -3.67 -10.82 9.12
N GLY A 561 -2.40 -11.24 9.18
CA GLY A 561 -1.23 -10.54 8.61
C GLY A 561 -0.77 -9.37 9.47
N ILE A 562 -1.72 -8.58 9.99
CA ILE A 562 -1.53 -7.45 10.91
C ILE A 562 -2.38 -7.70 12.14
N ASN A 563 -1.85 -7.48 13.34
CA ASN A 563 -2.61 -7.60 14.58
C ASN A 563 -3.61 -6.42 14.75
N PRO A 564 -4.94 -6.66 14.74
CA PRO A 564 -5.94 -5.59 14.83
C PRO A 564 -6.26 -5.15 16.28
N GLU A 565 -5.83 -5.91 17.29
CA GLU A 565 -6.08 -5.61 18.71
C GLU A 565 -5.01 -4.67 19.30
N LEU A 566 -3.88 -4.50 18.59
CA LEU A 566 -2.80 -3.59 18.98
C LEU A 566 -2.88 -2.28 18.19
N THR A 567 -2.88 -1.16 18.89
CA THR A 567 -2.77 0.18 18.27
C THR A 567 -1.42 0.31 17.57
N PRO A 568 -1.33 0.72 16.29
CA PRO A 568 -0.06 0.85 15.57
C PRO A 568 0.84 1.97 16.11
N GLN A 569 2.17 1.87 15.92
CA GLN A 569 3.05 3.02 16.14
C GLN A 569 2.71 4.08 15.10
N ARG A 570 2.50 5.33 15.51
CA ARG A 570 2.21 6.43 14.61
C ARG A 570 3.35 7.45 14.66
N ILE A 571 4.19 7.45 13.63
CA ILE A 571 5.39 8.29 13.50
C ILE A 571 5.08 9.49 12.59
N PRO A 572 4.72 10.68 13.11
CA PRO A 572 4.55 11.89 12.31
C PRO A 572 5.90 12.54 12.00
N ALA A 573 6.06 13.13 10.81
CA ALA A 573 7.31 13.78 10.39
C ALA A 573 7.86 14.76 11.45
N ARG A 574 6.96 15.54 12.07
CA ARG A 574 7.29 16.58 13.06
C ARG A 574 7.91 16.07 14.37
N SER A 575 7.69 14.80 14.76
CA SER A 575 8.33 14.23 15.97
C SER A 575 9.74 13.72 15.67
N VAL A 576 10.07 13.60 14.39
CA VAL A 576 11.36 13.12 13.89
C VAL A 576 12.23 14.32 13.52
N LEU A 577 11.85 15.07 12.47
CA LEU A 577 12.67 16.16 11.91
C LEU A 577 11.77 17.28 11.32
N PRO A 578 12.00 18.57 11.68
CA PRO A 578 11.25 19.67 11.10
C PRO A 578 11.65 19.92 9.63
N GLY A 579 10.67 20.36 8.82
CA GLY A 579 10.89 20.79 7.44
C GLY A 579 10.81 19.67 6.38
N LEU A 580 10.57 18.42 6.77
CA LEU A 580 10.13 17.38 5.84
C LEU A 580 8.67 17.62 5.42
N GLN A 581 8.31 17.18 4.22
CA GLN A 581 6.94 17.14 3.70
C GLN A 581 6.70 15.79 3.02
N GLN A 582 5.46 15.36 2.83
CA GLN A 582 5.13 14.06 2.21
C GLN A 582 5.86 12.87 2.86
N PHE A 583 6.08 12.92 4.18
CA PHE A 583 6.79 11.88 4.91
C PHE A 583 6.03 10.56 4.88
N GLY A 584 6.69 9.48 4.44
CA GLY A 584 6.05 8.20 4.15
C GLY A 584 5.64 8.02 2.69
N VAL A 585 6.14 8.83 1.74
CA VAL A 585 5.89 8.61 0.30
C VAL A 585 6.48 7.30 -0.21
N SER A 586 7.57 6.82 0.39
CA SER A 586 8.15 5.49 0.15
C SER A 586 8.78 4.93 1.43
N LEU A 587 8.88 3.60 1.52
CA LEU A 587 9.21 2.86 2.74
C LEU A 587 10.09 1.65 2.40
N SER A 588 11.08 1.37 3.25
CA SER A 588 11.91 0.14 3.20
C SER A 588 12.33 -0.23 4.62
N GLY A 589 12.19 -1.50 5.02
CA GLY A 589 12.63 -1.98 6.33
C GLY A 589 13.00 -3.46 6.33
N GLN A 590 13.90 -3.83 5.43
CA GLN A 590 14.27 -5.22 5.12
C GLN A 590 15.67 -5.59 5.66
N MET A 591 16.33 -4.67 6.38
CA MET A 591 17.74 -4.76 6.71
C MET A 591 18.10 -3.94 7.95
N ASP A 592 18.85 -4.56 8.86
CA ASP A 592 19.73 -3.89 9.84
C ASP A 592 20.75 -3.03 9.07
N MET A 593 20.84 -1.71 9.30
CA MET A 593 21.77 -0.82 8.58
C MET A 593 23.05 -0.47 9.35
N ASN A 594 23.14 -0.76 10.65
CA ASN A 594 24.24 -0.35 11.54
C ASN A 594 25.06 -1.51 12.16
N ASN A 595 24.65 -2.75 11.92
CA ASN A 595 25.16 -4.02 12.43
C ASN A 595 24.94 -4.26 13.94
N ASP A 596 23.79 -3.83 14.48
CA ASP A 596 23.38 -4.17 15.85
C ASP A 596 22.39 -5.35 15.95
N ASN A 597 22.06 -6.01 14.84
CA ASN A 597 21.09 -7.10 14.71
C ASN A 597 19.62 -6.69 14.90
N LEU A 598 19.31 -5.38 14.82
CA LEU A 598 17.94 -4.86 14.81
C LEU A 598 17.55 -4.39 13.40
N THR A 599 16.30 -4.63 12.99
CA THR A 599 15.79 -4.18 11.68
C THR A 599 15.59 -2.67 11.68
N ASP A 600 16.30 -1.95 10.80
CA ASP A 600 16.14 -0.50 10.64
C ASP A 600 15.14 -0.15 9.53
N ILE A 601 14.46 0.99 9.67
CA ILE A 601 13.51 1.48 8.67
C ILE A 601 13.98 2.78 8.00
N VAL A 602 13.84 2.83 6.67
CA VAL A 602 14.09 3.99 5.83
C VAL A 602 12.76 4.55 5.33
N ILE A 603 12.54 5.84 5.58
CA ILE A 603 11.34 6.57 5.20
C ILE A 603 11.72 7.66 4.21
N GLY A 604 11.10 7.63 3.03
CA GLY A 604 11.18 8.68 2.03
C GLY A 604 10.25 9.85 2.35
N ALA A 605 10.71 11.06 2.06
CA ALA A 605 9.95 12.30 2.18
C ALA A 605 10.37 13.28 1.07
N GLN A 606 9.58 14.31 0.85
CA GLN A 606 10.00 15.47 0.08
C GLN A 606 11.03 16.28 0.90
N GLY A 607 12.24 16.45 0.35
CA GLY A 607 13.35 17.18 1.01
C GLY A 607 14.32 16.30 1.81
N GLY A 608 14.29 14.98 1.64
CA GLY A 608 15.25 14.07 2.26
C GLY A 608 14.70 12.67 2.51
N ILE A 609 15.61 11.77 2.91
CA ILE A 609 15.24 10.48 3.50
C ILE A 609 15.63 10.46 4.98
N VAL A 610 14.93 9.64 5.77
CA VAL A 610 15.26 9.39 7.17
C VAL A 610 15.46 7.90 7.40
N LEU A 611 16.58 7.55 8.01
CA LEU A 611 16.84 6.24 8.58
C LEU A 611 16.55 6.30 10.08
N LEU A 612 15.53 5.56 10.52
CA LEU A 612 15.18 5.36 11.93
C LEU A 612 15.68 3.99 12.37
N LYS A 613 16.22 3.93 13.58
CA LYS A 613 16.79 2.69 14.12
C LYS A 613 15.80 1.98 15.02
N ALA A 614 15.85 0.66 15.04
CA ALA A 614 15.14 -0.10 16.05
C ALA A 614 15.88 -0.06 17.41
N ARG A 615 15.12 -0.28 18.49
CA ARG A 615 15.61 -0.34 19.88
C ARG A 615 15.44 -1.76 20.43
N PRO A 616 16.26 -2.19 21.41
CA PRO A 616 16.10 -3.49 22.03
C PRO A 616 14.75 -3.65 22.74
N VAL A 617 14.03 -4.75 22.47
CA VAL A 617 12.74 -5.06 23.13
C VAL A 617 12.96 -6.01 24.29
N MET A 618 12.47 -5.63 25.47
CA MET A 618 12.62 -6.33 26.73
C MET A 618 11.29 -6.91 27.19
N SER A 619 11.20 -8.23 27.24
CA SER A 619 10.07 -8.92 27.86
C SER A 619 10.29 -8.97 29.37
N VAL A 620 9.32 -8.43 30.12
CA VAL A 620 9.37 -8.34 31.58
C VAL A 620 8.25 -9.20 32.17
N SER A 621 8.63 -10.12 33.05
CA SER A 621 7.70 -10.83 33.92
C SER A 621 7.99 -10.47 35.37
N ALA A 622 6.94 -10.31 36.15
CA ALA A 622 7.04 -9.90 37.55
C ALA A 622 6.26 -10.84 38.45
N GLN A 623 6.80 -11.10 39.64
CA GLN A 623 6.23 -11.97 40.66
C GLN A 623 6.24 -11.28 42.01
N LEU A 624 5.08 -11.24 42.66
CA LEU A 624 4.95 -10.80 44.04
C LEU A 624 5.13 -11.97 45.01
N SER A 625 5.88 -11.73 46.08
CA SER A 625 6.04 -12.63 47.22
C SER A 625 5.98 -11.83 48.51
N PHE A 626 5.73 -12.47 49.65
CA PHE A 626 5.68 -11.80 50.94
C PHE A 626 6.17 -12.70 52.07
N SER A 627 6.66 -12.09 53.15
CA SER A 627 7.12 -12.79 54.35
C SER A 627 6.80 -11.99 55.61
N PRO A 628 6.23 -12.60 56.67
CA PRO A 628 5.87 -14.02 56.80
C PRO A 628 4.67 -14.45 55.93
N LYS A 629 4.45 -15.76 55.79
CA LYS A 629 3.39 -16.37 54.94
C LYS A 629 1.95 -16.07 55.40
N GLU A 630 1.76 -15.58 56.60
CA GLU A 630 0.46 -15.21 57.19
C GLU A 630 0.66 -14.07 58.20
N ILE A 631 -0.32 -13.19 58.33
CA ILE A 631 -0.32 -12.13 59.35
C ILE A 631 -0.82 -12.75 60.67
N SER A 632 -0.02 -12.63 61.73
CA SER A 632 -0.38 -13.19 63.05
C SER A 632 -1.45 -12.36 63.76
N LEU A 633 -2.48 -13.02 64.30
CA LEU A 633 -3.54 -12.36 65.08
C LEU A 633 -3.03 -11.64 66.33
N ASN A 634 -1.86 -12.03 66.86
CA ASN A 634 -1.26 -11.43 68.05
C ASN A 634 -0.98 -9.92 67.92
N TYR A 635 -0.94 -9.38 66.69
CA TYR A 635 -0.71 -7.95 66.46
C TYR A 635 -1.99 -7.10 66.54
N PHE A 636 -3.18 -7.69 66.48
CA PHE A 636 -4.47 -6.96 66.45
C PHE A 636 -5.08 -6.72 67.84
N GLU A 637 -4.26 -6.31 68.82
CA GLU A 637 -4.77 -5.84 70.10
C GLU A 637 -5.11 -4.33 70.03
N CYS A 638 -6.40 -3.99 70.02
CA CYS A 638 -6.90 -2.59 70.05
C CYS A 638 -6.60 -1.85 71.38
N ARG A 639 -5.32 -1.70 71.73
CA ARG A 639 -4.81 -1.01 72.94
C ARG A 639 -4.11 0.33 72.63
N GLY A 640 -3.98 0.68 71.35
CA GLY A 640 -3.42 1.96 70.88
C GLY A 640 -3.56 2.11 69.37
N SER A 641 -3.25 3.31 68.85
CA SER A 641 -3.37 3.67 67.43
C SER A 641 -2.05 3.57 66.64
N ASN A 642 -1.07 2.85 67.17
CA ASN A 642 0.26 2.76 66.55
C ASN A 642 0.23 1.82 65.34
N ALA A 643 1.10 2.11 64.36
CA ALA A 643 1.38 1.22 63.24
C ALA A 643 2.43 0.17 63.60
N PHE A 644 2.32 -1.03 63.05
CA PHE A 644 3.34 -2.08 63.08
C PHE A 644 3.63 -2.59 61.67
N ASN A 645 4.86 -3.03 61.39
CA ASN A 645 5.17 -3.73 60.14
C ASN A 645 4.53 -5.12 60.20
N ALA A 646 3.54 -5.38 59.34
CA ALA A 646 2.80 -6.63 59.30
C ALA A 646 3.54 -7.70 58.50
N PHE A 647 4.16 -7.32 57.38
CA PHE A 647 4.97 -8.18 56.52
C PHE A 647 5.79 -7.33 55.53
N ASN A 648 6.88 -7.92 55.03
CA ASN A 648 7.59 -7.35 53.88
C ASN A 648 7.07 -8.01 52.60
N LEU A 649 6.62 -7.18 51.66
CA LEU A 649 6.33 -7.54 50.28
C LEU A 649 7.63 -7.47 49.48
N THR A 650 7.91 -8.47 48.63
CA THR A 650 9.04 -8.46 47.71
C THR A 650 8.52 -8.65 46.29
N SER A 651 8.73 -7.65 45.44
CA SER A 651 8.49 -7.72 44.01
C SER A 651 9.77 -8.12 43.30
N CYS A 652 9.73 -9.19 42.53
CA CYS A 652 10.84 -9.69 41.74
C CYS A 652 10.51 -9.64 40.25
N PHE A 653 11.43 -9.12 39.46
CA PHE A 653 11.33 -8.97 38.01
C PHE A 653 12.34 -9.90 37.34
N THR A 654 11.90 -10.60 36.29
CA THR A 654 12.76 -11.32 35.35
C THR A 654 12.66 -10.61 34.00
N VAL A 655 13.80 -10.17 33.48
CA VAL A 655 13.91 -9.41 32.23
C VAL A 655 14.75 -10.19 31.22
N THR A 656 14.15 -10.46 30.06
CA THR A 656 14.77 -11.15 28.94
C THR A 656 14.57 -10.35 27.66
N GLU A 657 15.65 -10.14 26.92
CA GLU A 657 15.56 -9.49 25.61
C GLU A 657 14.93 -10.42 24.57
N ARG A 658 14.06 -9.87 23.72
CA ARG A 658 13.47 -10.56 22.57
C ARG A 658 14.33 -10.43 21.31
N THR A 659 14.67 -9.19 20.97
CA THR A 659 15.33 -8.79 19.71
C THR A 659 16.80 -9.22 19.55
N SER A 660 17.41 -9.83 20.57
CA SER A 660 18.78 -10.38 20.49
C SER A 660 19.84 -9.40 19.92
N SER A 661 19.77 -8.12 20.32
CA SER A 661 20.67 -7.08 19.83
C SER A 661 22.13 -7.33 20.22
N THR A 662 23.03 -6.76 19.44
CA THR A 662 24.49 -6.88 19.59
C THR A 662 25.13 -5.52 19.79
N GLY A 663 26.46 -5.49 19.99
CA GLY A 663 27.18 -4.25 20.26
C GLY A 663 27.02 -3.73 21.70
N SER A 664 27.21 -2.42 21.88
CA SER A 664 27.30 -1.75 23.19
C SER A 664 26.02 -1.00 23.59
N LEU A 665 24.85 -1.41 23.09
CA LEU A 665 23.57 -0.78 23.44
C LEU A 665 23.25 -0.99 24.94
N GLU A 666 22.79 0.06 25.62
CA GLU A 666 22.37 -0.05 27.02
C GLU A 666 21.00 -0.72 27.14
N LYS A 667 21.02 -2.00 27.52
CA LYS A 667 19.86 -2.89 27.66
C LYS A 667 19.07 -2.68 28.97
N LYS A 668 19.18 -1.48 29.55
CA LYS A 668 18.50 -1.11 30.80
C LYS A 668 17.10 -0.60 30.49
N LEU A 669 16.13 -0.91 31.34
CA LEU A 669 14.74 -0.48 31.20
C LEU A 669 14.29 0.29 32.46
N ASN A 670 13.93 1.57 32.30
CA ASN A 670 13.41 2.39 33.38
C ASN A 670 11.88 2.26 33.52
N VAL A 671 11.43 1.58 34.57
CA VAL A 671 10.03 1.21 34.80
C VAL A 671 9.46 1.96 36.00
N SER A 672 8.27 2.54 35.85
CA SER A 672 7.49 3.05 36.97
C SER A 672 6.66 1.89 37.55
N LEU A 673 7.00 1.49 38.77
CA LEU A 673 6.28 0.50 39.56
C LEU A 673 5.23 1.21 40.42
N ASN A 674 3.98 0.74 40.37
CA ASN A 674 2.88 1.20 41.21
C ASN A 674 2.29 0.01 41.99
N LEU A 675 2.29 0.13 43.32
CA LEU A 675 1.82 -0.88 44.26
C LEU A 675 0.61 -0.33 45.02
N ASN A 676 -0.49 -1.06 45.00
CA ASN A 676 -1.76 -0.65 45.60
C ASN A 676 -2.27 -1.73 46.57
N VAL A 677 -2.44 -1.35 47.83
CA VAL A 677 -3.12 -2.17 48.85
C VAL A 677 -4.64 -1.98 48.73
N ASP A 678 -5.42 -3.04 48.92
CA ASP A 678 -6.87 -2.94 48.84
C ASP A 678 -7.51 -2.00 49.87
N VAL A 679 -8.68 -1.48 49.47
CA VAL A 679 -9.53 -0.61 50.26
C VAL A 679 -10.86 -1.33 50.46
N VAL A 680 -11.18 -1.67 51.71
CA VAL A 680 -12.42 -2.39 52.07
C VAL A 680 -13.34 -1.41 52.78
N GLN A 681 -14.56 -1.24 52.25
CA GLN A 681 -15.56 -0.30 52.78
C GLN A 681 -15.06 1.16 52.94
N GLY A 682 -14.12 1.59 52.07
CA GLY A 682 -13.54 2.93 52.13
C GLY A 682 -12.40 3.10 53.14
N MET A 683 -11.97 2.03 53.82
CA MET A 683 -10.81 2.03 54.72
C MET A 683 -9.69 1.15 54.16
N THR A 684 -8.49 1.72 54.07
CA THR A 684 -7.27 0.99 53.71
C THR A 684 -6.81 0.14 54.89
N ARG A 685 -6.51 -1.14 54.64
CA ARG A 685 -6.13 -2.08 55.71
C ARG A 685 -4.63 -2.13 55.98
N GLY A 686 -3.80 -1.76 55.01
CA GLY A 686 -2.35 -1.61 55.16
C GLY A 686 -1.78 -0.51 54.27
N PHE A 687 -0.63 0.04 54.65
CA PHE A 687 -0.08 1.29 54.10
C PHE A 687 1.46 1.24 54.06
N PHE A 688 2.07 2.08 53.22
CA PHE A 688 3.51 2.04 52.95
C PHE A 688 4.36 2.93 53.87
N ASP A 689 3.80 4.05 54.37
CA ASP A 689 4.47 4.95 55.32
C ASP A 689 3.89 4.77 56.75
N PRO A 690 4.69 4.37 57.76
CA PRO A 690 4.20 4.19 59.13
C PRO A 690 3.63 5.45 59.79
N MET A 691 3.88 6.64 59.23
CA MET A 691 3.37 7.94 59.71
C MET A 691 2.11 8.40 58.97
N ASP A 692 1.76 7.79 57.83
CA ASP A 692 0.59 8.14 57.02
C ASP A 692 -0.25 6.90 56.67
N SER A 693 -1.30 6.67 57.44
CA SER A 693 -2.25 5.58 57.21
C SER A 693 -3.10 5.74 55.94
N SER A 694 -3.02 6.87 55.23
CA SER A 694 -3.66 7.07 53.93
C SER A 694 -2.78 6.63 52.74
N SER A 695 -1.51 6.26 52.98
CA SER A 695 -0.57 5.78 51.96
C SER A 695 -0.88 4.35 51.48
N SER A 696 -2.06 4.16 50.87
CA SER A 696 -2.53 2.90 50.27
C SER A 696 -1.83 2.53 48.95
N SER A 697 -1.15 3.50 48.35
CA SER A 697 -0.48 3.39 47.06
C SER A 697 0.96 3.88 47.14
N LEU A 698 1.90 3.16 46.55
CA LEU A 698 3.30 3.53 46.42
C LEU A 698 3.70 3.50 44.95
N GLN A 699 4.20 4.62 44.44
CA GLN A 699 4.83 4.70 43.12
C GLN A 699 6.35 4.85 43.29
N GLN A 700 7.13 4.02 42.60
CA GLN A 700 8.59 4.05 42.61
C GLN A 700 9.15 3.74 41.22
N SER A 701 10.14 4.50 40.75
CA SER A 701 10.91 4.13 39.56
C SER A 701 11.97 3.09 39.90
N VAL A 702 12.06 2.04 39.09
CA VAL A 702 13.08 0.98 39.17
C VAL A 702 13.79 0.85 37.83
N LEU A 703 15.11 0.78 37.88
CA LEU A 703 15.94 0.49 36.71
C LEU A 703 16.18 -1.01 36.66
N LEU A 704 15.67 -1.67 35.63
CA LEU A 704 15.81 -3.10 35.43
C LEU A 704 16.93 -3.40 34.43
N ASP A 705 17.87 -4.24 34.86
CA ASP A 705 18.89 -4.85 34.00
C ASP A 705 18.44 -6.25 33.56
N SER A 706 19.08 -6.81 32.53
CA SER A 706 18.81 -8.17 32.08
C SER A 706 19.10 -9.22 33.18
N GLY A 707 18.27 -10.26 33.25
CA GLY A 707 18.32 -11.26 34.31
C GLY A 707 17.25 -11.01 35.39
N PHE A 708 17.64 -10.98 36.65
CA PHE A 708 16.71 -11.05 37.79
C PHE A 708 16.99 -9.96 38.84
N SER A 709 15.98 -9.18 39.21
CA SER A 709 16.06 -8.07 40.17
C SER A 709 14.88 -8.09 41.14
N CYS A 710 15.12 -7.90 42.44
CA CYS A 710 14.05 -7.84 43.45
C CYS A 710 14.13 -6.57 44.31
N PHE A 711 12.95 -6.03 44.65
CA PHE A 711 12.77 -4.86 45.50
C PHE A 711 11.82 -5.24 46.65
N SER A 712 12.11 -4.79 47.88
CA SER A 712 11.34 -5.16 49.07
C SER A 712 10.76 -3.92 49.76
N PHE A 713 9.52 -4.04 50.21
CA PHE A 713 8.66 -2.98 50.72
C PHE A 713 8.02 -3.45 52.02
N SER A 714 8.12 -2.67 53.10
CA SER A 714 7.41 -2.98 54.34
C SER A 714 5.96 -2.51 54.26
N ILE A 715 5.01 -3.38 54.60
CA ILE A 715 3.60 -3.05 54.68
C ILE A 715 3.22 -2.90 56.15
N PHE A 716 2.76 -1.70 56.51
CA PHE A 716 2.35 -1.36 57.86
C PHE A 716 0.83 -1.52 58.02
N MET A 717 0.38 -1.90 59.21
CA MET A 717 -1.04 -1.96 59.58
C MET A 717 -1.23 -1.32 60.95
N LEU A 718 -2.45 -0.84 61.24
CA LEU A 718 -2.81 -0.40 62.59
C LEU A 718 -3.10 -1.61 63.49
N HIS A 719 -2.85 -1.48 64.79
CA HIS A 719 -3.22 -2.51 65.77
C HIS A 719 -4.75 -2.76 65.91
N CYS A 720 -5.59 -1.91 65.31
CA CYS A 720 -7.04 -2.05 65.32
C CYS A 720 -7.59 -1.92 63.90
N VAL A 721 -8.02 -3.05 63.32
CA VAL A 721 -8.55 -3.16 61.94
C VAL A 721 -9.91 -3.85 62.01
N PHE A 722 -10.90 -3.33 61.28
CA PHE A 722 -12.28 -3.86 61.30
C PHE A 722 -12.44 -5.22 60.61
N ASP A 723 -11.60 -5.52 59.63
CA ASP A 723 -11.66 -6.74 58.83
C ASP A 723 -10.31 -7.48 58.85
N THR A 724 -10.26 -8.51 59.70
CA THR A 724 -9.16 -9.47 59.81
C THR A 724 -9.51 -10.84 59.22
N VAL A 725 -10.58 -10.92 58.41
CA VAL A 725 -11.12 -12.19 57.87
C VAL A 725 -10.87 -12.31 56.37
N ASN A 726 -11.10 -11.24 55.61
CA ASN A 726 -10.83 -11.25 54.18
C ASN A 726 -9.33 -11.14 53.92
N LEU A 727 -8.84 -11.86 52.90
CA LEU A 727 -7.45 -11.78 52.44
C LEU A 727 -7.09 -10.34 52.07
N LEU A 728 -5.88 -9.88 52.43
CA LEU A 728 -5.38 -8.57 52.04
C LEU A 728 -4.79 -8.67 50.63
N LYS A 729 -5.47 -8.09 49.64
CA LYS A 729 -5.03 -8.07 48.25
C LYS A 729 -4.12 -6.89 48.00
N ILE A 730 -2.94 -7.16 47.44
CA ILE A 730 -2.03 -6.15 46.90
C ILE A 730 -1.97 -6.35 45.39
N ARG A 731 -2.27 -5.29 44.64
CA ARG A 731 -2.06 -5.24 43.18
C ARG A 731 -0.77 -4.48 42.89
N MET A 732 -0.01 -5.00 41.96
CA MET A 732 1.11 -4.34 41.32
C MET A 732 0.79 -4.11 39.85
N ASN A 733 0.99 -2.89 39.37
CA ASN A 733 1.08 -2.59 37.96
C ASN A 733 2.39 -1.86 37.67
N PHE A 734 2.97 -2.09 36.50
CA PHE A 734 4.17 -1.39 36.08
C PHE A 734 4.09 -0.95 34.62
N SER A 735 4.68 0.19 34.29
CA SER A 735 4.74 0.73 32.93
C SER A 735 6.12 1.31 32.65
N GLN A 736 6.54 1.32 31.39
CA GLN A 736 7.72 2.09 31.00
C GLN A 736 7.50 3.58 31.28
N THR A 737 8.54 4.26 31.74
CA THR A 737 8.53 5.71 31.97
C THR A 737 9.13 6.41 30.75
N GLU A 738 8.49 7.48 30.26
CA GLU A 738 9.07 8.33 29.21
C GLU A 738 10.43 8.90 29.66
N MET A 739 11.37 9.03 28.71
CA MET A 739 12.78 9.21 29.03
C MET A 739 13.14 10.61 29.55
N LEU A 740 13.38 10.70 30.86
CA LEU A 740 14.25 11.73 31.41
C LEU A 740 15.70 11.20 31.42
N SER A 741 16.49 11.64 30.43
CA SER A 741 17.94 11.46 30.26
C SER A 741 18.48 10.05 29.88
N GLY A 742 18.85 9.91 28.61
CA GLY A 742 20.17 9.42 28.15
C GLY A 742 20.56 7.94 28.26
N ASN A 743 20.11 7.20 29.28
CA ASN A 743 20.79 5.97 29.73
C ASN A 743 19.90 4.70 29.75
N SER A 744 18.88 4.62 28.88
CA SER A 744 17.90 3.52 28.87
C SER A 744 17.21 3.40 27.51
N VAL A 745 17.92 2.86 26.50
CA VAL A 745 17.44 2.81 25.10
C VAL A 745 16.38 1.70 24.89
N ALA A 746 16.28 0.73 25.80
CA ALA A 746 15.36 -0.40 25.63
C ALA A 746 13.88 -0.04 25.79
N VAL A 747 13.01 -0.81 25.14
CA VAL A 747 11.54 -0.67 25.18
C VAL A 747 10.90 -1.90 25.80
N LEU A 748 9.84 -1.70 26.58
CA LEU A 748 9.03 -2.77 27.17
C LEU A 748 8.21 -3.46 26.08
N ASP A 749 8.35 -4.78 25.96
CA ASP A 749 7.54 -5.63 25.09
C ASP A 749 6.04 -5.46 25.40
N VAL A 750 5.23 -5.19 24.38
CA VAL A 750 3.77 -5.03 24.48
C VAL A 750 3.06 -6.27 25.04
N HIS A 751 3.67 -7.45 24.88
CA HIS A 751 3.19 -8.72 25.41
C HIS A 751 3.67 -9.02 26.84
N SER A 752 4.43 -8.12 27.47
CA SER A 752 4.83 -8.23 28.87
C SER A 752 3.62 -8.20 29.80
N ARG A 753 3.61 -9.09 30.80
CA ARG A 753 2.54 -9.10 31.81
C ARG A 753 2.79 -8.02 32.86
N THR A 754 2.25 -6.83 32.61
CA THR A 754 2.42 -5.61 33.42
C THR A 754 1.64 -5.58 34.73
N GLU A 755 0.63 -6.44 34.90
CA GLU A 755 -0.15 -6.57 36.15
C GLU A 755 0.10 -7.91 36.86
N GLU A 756 0.38 -7.84 38.17
CA GLU A 756 0.42 -8.99 39.08
C GLU A 756 -0.29 -8.65 40.40
N PHE A 757 -0.78 -9.65 41.12
CA PHE A 757 -1.37 -9.45 42.45
C PHE A 757 -1.02 -10.60 43.39
N VAL A 758 -1.09 -10.32 44.70
CA VAL A 758 -0.95 -11.33 45.75
C VAL A 758 -2.02 -11.12 46.81
N GLU A 759 -2.44 -12.22 47.42
CA GLU A 759 -3.45 -12.22 48.49
C GLU A 759 -2.81 -12.76 49.77
N VAL A 760 -2.74 -11.90 50.79
CA VAL A 760 -2.06 -12.17 52.05
C VAL A 760 -3.09 -12.62 53.09
N PRO A 761 -3.00 -13.87 53.61
CA PRO A 761 -3.91 -14.36 54.63
C PRO A 761 -3.57 -13.81 56.01
N VAL A 762 -4.61 -13.51 56.79
CA VAL A 762 -4.51 -13.42 58.24
C VAL A 762 -4.65 -14.84 58.81
N LYS A 763 -3.85 -15.19 59.80
CA LYS A 763 -3.89 -16.51 60.46
C LYS A 763 -5.26 -16.75 61.09
N VAL A 764 -6.06 -17.65 60.53
CA VAL A 764 -7.37 -18.01 61.10
C VAL A 764 -7.22 -19.11 62.14
N GLU A 765 -7.59 -18.84 63.41
CA GLU A 765 -7.78 -19.92 64.39
C GLU A 765 -9.07 -20.68 64.08
N LEU A 766 -8.93 -21.85 63.45
CA LEU A 766 -9.99 -22.84 63.28
C LEU A 766 -10.40 -23.43 64.64
N VAL A 767 -11.37 -22.78 65.30
CA VAL A 767 -12.12 -23.39 66.40
C VAL A 767 -13.01 -24.49 65.81
N THR A 768 -12.45 -25.69 65.68
CA THR A 768 -13.24 -26.88 65.34
C THR A 768 -14.21 -27.17 66.48
N PRO A 769 -15.54 -27.19 66.27
CA PRO A 769 -16.45 -27.74 67.26
C PRO A 769 -16.13 -29.23 67.41
N ILE A 770 -15.92 -29.68 68.64
CA ILE A 770 -15.55 -31.07 68.94
C ILE A 770 -16.56 -32.01 68.30
N ASN A 771 -16.06 -32.88 67.42
CA ASN A 771 -16.91 -33.72 66.59
C ASN A 771 -17.68 -34.75 67.44
N GLN A 772 -18.84 -35.13 66.90
CA GLN A 772 -19.90 -35.95 67.47
C GLN A 772 -19.45 -37.08 68.41
N ILE A 773 -20.06 -37.12 69.60
CA ILE A 773 -20.20 -38.37 70.34
C ILE A 773 -21.07 -39.32 69.50
N MET A 774 -20.52 -40.48 69.19
CA MET A 774 -21.19 -41.59 68.51
C MET A 774 -22.41 -42.07 69.33
N LEU A 775 -23.60 -41.58 68.96
CA LEU A 775 -24.86 -41.96 69.59
C LEU A 775 -25.38 -43.25 68.95
N ILE A 776 -25.13 -44.38 69.60
CA ILE A 776 -25.72 -45.68 69.22
C ILE A 776 -27.24 -45.58 69.41
N VAL A 777 -27.98 -45.71 68.31
CA VAL A 777 -29.45 -45.71 68.33
C VAL A 777 -29.95 -47.07 68.83
N GLY A 778 -30.09 -47.18 70.15
CA GLY A 778 -30.78 -48.29 70.82
C GLY A 778 -32.24 -47.94 71.06
N SER A 779 -33.15 -48.44 70.22
CA SER A 779 -34.59 -48.17 70.31
C SER A 779 -35.19 -48.72 71.61
N PHE A 780 -35.69 -47.85 72.50
CA PHE A 780 -36.65 -48.25 73.54
C PHE A 780 -37.75 -47.21 73.76
N VAL A 781 -38.95 -47.73 74.04
CA VAL A 781 -40.23 -47.02 73.99
C VAL A 781 -40.61 -46.47 75.37
N GLY A 782 -41.09 -45.22 75.41
CA GLY A 782 -41.94 -44.69 76.48
C GLY A 782 -41.32 -43.69 77.47
N GLY A 783 -41.98 -42.53 77.61
CA GLY A 783 -42.06 -41.74 78.84
C GLY A 783 -40.82 -40.99 79.38
N GLY A 784 -39.58 -41.32 78.98
CA GLY A 784 -38.37 -40.87 79.69
C GLY A 784 -37.88 -39.43 79.45
N PHE A 785 -38.30 -38.76 78.38
CA PHE A 785 -37.62 -37.55 77.88
C PHE A 785 -37.68 -36.34 78.83
N ILE A 786 -38.78 -36.18 79.57
CA ILE A 786 -38.98 -35.06 80.51
C ILE A 786 -38.07 -35.19 81.74
N VAL A 787 -37.81 -36.42 82.20
CA VAL A 787 -36.96 -36.68 83.38
C VAL A 787 -35.49 -36.37 83.08
N PHE A 788 -35.03 -36.65 81.86
CA PHE A 788 -33.64 -36.38 81.46
C PHE A 788 -33.32 -34.88 81.39
N ILE A 789 -34.27 -34.06 80.91
CA ILE A 789 -34.12 -32.59 80.88
C ILE A 789 -34.04 -32.01 82.31
N ILE A 790 -34.85 -32.52 83.25
CA ILE A 790 -34.82 -32.08 84.64
C ILE A 790 -33.45 -32.39 85.29
N ILE A 791 -32.90 -33.58 85.06
CA ILE A 791 -31.57 -33.96 85.58
C ILE A 791 -30.47 -33.07 84.99
N LEU A 792 -30.52 -32.77 83.69
CA LEU A 792 -29.53 -31.90 83.03
C LEU A 792 -29.53 -30.49 83.62
N VAL A 793 -30.71 -29.90 83.86
CA VAL A 793 -30.87 -28.58 84.48
C VAL A 793 -30.36 -28.57 85.93
N VAL A 794 -30.58 -29.64 86.70
CA VAL A 794 -30.07 -29.75 88.08
C VAL A 794 -28.54 -29.79 88.13
N LEU A 795 -27.90 -30.54 87.20
CA LEU A 795 -26.44 -30.67 87.13
C LEU A 795 -25.75 -29.36 86.70
N VAL A 796 -26.34 -28.62 85.76
CA VAL A 796 -25.85 -27.28 85.39
C VAL A 796 -26.00 -26.30 86.56
N LYS A 797 -27.12 -26.35 87.29
CA LYS A 797 -27.40 -25.45 88.43
C LYS A 797 -26.52 -25.74 89.66
N HIS A 798 -25.88 -26.90 89.76
CA HIS A 798 -24.95 -27.28 90.84
C HIS A 798 -23.46 -27.17 90.45
N GLY A 799 -23.12 -26.56 89.30
CA GLY A 799 -21.75 -26.06 89.03
C GLY A 799 -20.68 -27.15 88.82
N PHE A 800 -21.05 -28.33 88.30
CA PHE A 800 -20.21 -29.52 88.33
C PHE A 800 -19.03 -29.56 87.32
N PHE A 801 -18.87 -28.55 86.45
CA PHE A 801 -17.81 -28.53 85.43
C PHE A 801 -16.79 -27.41 85.67
N LYS A 802 -15.62 -27.79 86.20
CA LYS A 802 -14.43 -26.93 86.34
C LYS A 802 -13.39 -27.22 85.25
N ARG A 803 -12.64 -26.16 84.92
CA ARG A 803 -11.67 -26.04 83.82
C ARG A 803 -10.34 -26.74 84.11
N MET A 804 -9.79 -27.48 83.15
CA MET A 804 -8.38 -27.93 83.14
C MET A 804 -7.73 -27.69 81.77
N ARG A 805 -6.40 -27.50 81.76
CA ARG A 805 -5.57 -27.31 80.55
C ARG A 805 -4.69 -28.55 80.35
N PRO A 806 -4.39 -28.97 79.11
CA PRO A 806 -3.24 -29.81 78.81
C PRO A 806 -2.02 -28.96 78.42
N ARG A 807 -0.84 -29.37 78.89
CA ARG A 807 0.46 -29.04 78.32
C ARG A 807 1.06 -30.33 77.77
N ASP A 808 1.92 -30.18 76.77
CA ASP A 808 2.96 -31.11 76.33
C ASP A 808 2.55 -32.55 75.98
N PHE A 809 2.67 -32.93 74.70
CA PHE A 809 3.56 -34.02 74.27
C PHE A 809 3.76 -33.99 72.74
N PHE A 810 5.02 -33.98 72.30
CA PHE A 810 5.45 -34.26 70.93
C PHE A 810 5.29 -35.77 70.63
N GLN A 811 5.13 -36.18 69.37
CA GLN A 811 6.26 -36.62 68.51
C GLN A 811 5.83 -36.92 67.06
N VAL A 812 6.85 -37.05 66.20
CA VAL A 812 6.84 -37.22 64.73
C VAL A 812 6.72 -38.69 64.33
N ASP A 813 6.17 -39.00 63.15
CA ASP A 813 6.80 -39.94 62.19
C ASP A 813 6.17 -39.93 60.77
N GLU A 814 7.00 -40.32 59.79
CA GLU A 814 6.75 -40.31 58.35
C GLU A 814 5.97 -41.54 57.85
N ASN A 815 5.27 -41.44 56.69
CA ASN A 815 5.59 -42.23 55.47
C ASN A 815 4.51 -42.22 54.34
N VAL A 816 5.00 -42.59 53.13
CA VAL A 816 4.32 -43.10 51.91
C VAL A 816 3.66 -42.13 50.90
N THR A 817 4.39 -41.98 49.79
CA THR A 817 3.89 -41.95 48.39
C THR A 817 4.58 -43.11 47.64
N LEU A 818 4.19 -43.65 46.47
CA LEU A 818 3.19 -43.35 45.43
C LEU A 818 2.98 -44.63 44.59
N VAL A 819 1.87 -44.77 43.86
CA VAL A 819 1.65 -45.86 42.87
C VAL A 819 1.57 -45.29 41.44
N LYS A 820 2.21 -45.95 40.46
CA LYS A 820 2.12 -45.64 39.02
C LYS A 820 1.55 -46.83 38.22
N LYS A 821 0.74 -46.52 37.20
CA LYS A 821 0.45 -47.35 36.00
C LYS A 821 0.77 -46.46 34.79
N THR A 822 1.79 -46.74 33.95
CA THR A 822 1.90 -47.73 32.85
C THR A 822 0.98 -47.52 31.64
N SER A 823 1.56 -47.09 30.50
CA SER A 823 1.43 -47.69 29.15
C SER A 823 2.21 -46.85 28.11
N ALA A 824 2.64 -47.31 26.91
CA ALA A 824 3.55 -48.43 26.59
C ALA A 824 3.97 -48.40 25.10
N LYS A 825 5.28 -48.57 24.80
CA LYS A 825 5.88 -49.12 23.54
C LYS A 825 5.61 -48.32 22.22
N THR A 826 6.45 -48.35 21.18
CA THR A 826 7.15 -49.50 20.57
C THR A 826 8.34 -49.07 19.68
N LYS A 827 9.45 -49.87 19.69
CA LYS A 827 10.51 -50.18 18.64
C LYS A 827 10.59 -49.30 17.36
N ARG A 828 11.69 -49.09 16.61
CA ARG A 828 13.07 -49.66 16.43
C ARG A 828 13.78 -48.75 15.38
N MET A 829 15.06 -48.82 14.98
CA MET A 829 16.30 -49.56 15.36
C MET A 829 17.51 -48.77 14.79
N GLU A 830 18.73 -48.95 15.31
CA GLU A 830 19.97 -48.48 14.66
C GLU A 830 20.75 -49.60 13.95
N GLY A 831 21.53 -49.21 12.95
CA GLY A 831 22.76 -49.91 12.53
C GLY A 831 22.86 -50.28 11.04
N CYS A 832 23.74 -49.62 10.29
CA CYS A 832 25.07 -50.17 9.95
C CYS A 832 25.98 -49.14 9.23
N LYS A 833 27.15 -49.61 8.77
CA LYS A 833 28.35 -48.87 8.34
C LYS A 833 28.71 -49.19 6.87
N MET A 834 29.42 -48.27 6.20
CA MET A 834 30.08 -48.39 4.87
C MET A 834 29.10 -48.57 3.68
N GLU A 835 29.39 -48.05 2.48
CA GLU A 835 30.57 -47.33 1.96
C GLU A 835 30.31 -45.83 1.73
#